data_AF-A0A2E0QDT2-F1
#
_entry.id   AF-A0A2E0QDT2-F1
#
_cell.length_a   1.000
_cell.length_b   1.000
_cell.length_c   1.000
_cell.angle_alpha   90.00
_cell.angle_beta   90.00
_cell.angle_gamma   90.00
#
_symmetry.space_group_name_H-M   'P 1'
#
loop_
_entity.id
_entity.type
_entity.pdbx_description
1 polymer ?
#
loop_
_entity_poly.entity_id
_entity_poly.type
_entity_poly.pdbx_seq_one_letter_code
_entity_poly.pdbx_strand_id
1 'polypeptide(L)'
;MDHGTRIEVSGWWPPGHGNANFVKTIASKPQKSVLDNLGRRYATLLRGDVGRVPVRMEVYPSTGSDPDPVVAFEHCVWGEERFVTDGRFGFVPAQIHFDEVIGATRRCAKDSSAVPTPANYCPQCNGQEFVTIEERVRGWVGIQRFDDTNNFGVDVIRNGRAILTGEQDAFFSREDDLGVRTREYPVDDQTGRIVGEVHLDHVPVDFLKQRFERDPTWTNAMEFIRGLSLMPTQWADAYVNESPISKLNQAYKRVRDYGRRAMYMGVWDPTKRKAVRISREVERDYYKRFLAREPGYYDDAEWWKHVEGADTPPPPLRVECETCHYQNLVDAAECDGCGALLQSKPCVSCAEDIPLLATSCPECGEDQARGSPVPWNCQFCGYTNSAEDLGCGQCALAIDAPHPASREALARLSQLDDELTKSGCRILLANGAQSDPLDIKVWGCSTELKPTWDGPAVPLALFKEPGVVEIFLDPTHPVFGDLQVKPVELVATEAALYLYELNRSLIGHKGHTISALTARILEGLWGDELSAGPEAVKAGITAFFDAVAERLRGCSEATDFYLDLRETQQQELATGIVNAGRMGDLTELLDSGGYLAYMPRRYFVDFFNNSPDAWFEHVWLVSLPDPDLVGNEVARRQRQAEVDFIGRCLGDCAALLGVGDAPAAEAIGRAHSALESLEARLR
;
A
#
# COMPACT_ATOMS: atom_id res chain seq x y z
N MET A 1 -56.40 10.80 13.54
CA MET A 1 -55.28 11.47 12.87
C MET A 1 -55.87 12.74 12.30
N ASP A 2 -56.14 13.74 13.13
CA ASP A 2 -57.02 14.85 12.70
C ASP A 2 -56.22 16.04 12.15
N HIS A 3 -54.89 15.99 12.27
CA HIS A 3 -53.96 16.96 11.70
C HIS A 3 -52.73 16.23 11.13
N GLY A 4 -52.63 16.18 9.81
CA GLY A 4 -51.47 15.66 9.09
C GLY A 4 -51.56 15.99 7.60
N THR A 5 -50.44 16.41 7.00
CA THR A 5 -50.37 16.63 5.56
C THR A 5 -49.98 15.32 4.88
N ARG A 6 -50.91 14.71 4.15
CA ARG A 6 -50.56 13.61 3.22
C ARG A 6 -50.02 14.23 1.94
N ILE A 7 -48.72 14.05 1.71
CA ILE A 7 -48.08 14.41 0.45
C ILE A 7 -47.99 13.14 -0.40
N GLU A 8 -48.79 13.07 -1.45
CA GLU A 8 -48.70 12.00 -2.44
C GLU A 8 -48.03 12.55 -3.69
N VAL A 9 -46.89 11.96 -4.06
CA VAL A 9 -46.15 12.33 -5.28
C VAL A 9 -46.40 11.26 -6.33
N SER A 10 -47.17 11.62 -7.36
CA SER A 10 -47.47 10.79 -8.53
C SER A 10 -46.98 11.48 -9.81
N GLY A 11 -46.89 10.74 -10.92
CA GLY A 11 -46.41 11.29 -12.18
C GLY A 11 -44.91 11.64 -12.17
N TRP A 12 -44.08 10.71 -11.69
CA TRP A 12 -42.62 10.84 -11.71
C TRP A 12 -42.07 11.01 -13.14
N TRP A 13 -40.78 11.38 -13.25
CA TRP A 13 -40.13 11.69 -14.53
C TRP A 13 -40.37 10.62 -15.62
N PRO A 14 -40.79 11.03 -16.84
CA PRO A 14 -41.15 10.10 -17.90
C PRO A 14 -39.92 9.39 -18.49
N PRO A 15 -40.11 8.25 -19.18
CA PRO A 15 -39.04 7.57 -19.91
C PRO A 15 -38.30 8.53 -20.86
N GLY A 16 -36.96 8.56 -20.79
CA GLY A 16 -36.10 9.46 -21.57
C GLY A 16 -35.63 10.71 -20.81
N HIS A 17 -36.25 11.05 -19.66
CA HIS A 17 -35.72 12.09 -18.77
C HIS A 17 -34.49 11.56 -18.00
N GLY A 18 -33.48 12.39 -17.75
CA GLY A 18 -32.23 11.97 -17.06
C GLY A 18 -32.47 11.35 -15.67
N ASN A 19 -33.57 11.73 -15.01
CA ASN A 19 -34.00 11.21 -13.71
C ASN A 19 -35.06 10.09 -13.78
N ALA A 20 -35.38 9.55 -14.96
CA ALA A 20 -36.44 8.54 -15.13
C ALA A 20 -36.20 7.27 -14.29
N ASN A 21 -34.94 6.94 -13.99
CA ASN A 21 -34.57 5.78 -13.18
C ASN A 21 -34.47 6.09 -11.67
N PHE A 22 -34.63 7.34 -11.23
CA PHE A 22 -34.45 7.74 -9.83
C PHE A 22 -35.29 6.92 -8.85
N VAL A 23 -36.57 6.67 -9.19
CA VAL A 23 -37.48 5.87 -8.35
C VAL A 23 -36.99 4.43 -8.22
N LYS A 24 -36.48 3.83 -9.32
CA LYS A 24 -35.90 2.48 -9.28
C LYS A 24 -34.64 2.44 -8.42
N THR A 25 -33.81 3.48 -8.48
CA THR A 25 -32.60 3.62 -7.65
C THR A 25 -32.92 3.75 -6.17
N ILE A 26 -33.99 4.48 -5.80
CA ILE A 26 -34.45 4.55 -4.40
C ILE A 26 -35.01 3.19 -3.97
N ALA A 27 -35.89 2.59 -4.76
CA ALA A 27 -36.51 1.31 -4.44
C ALA A 27 -35.50 0.15 -4.32
N SER A 28 -34.35 0.25 -4.99
CA SER A 28 -33.28 -0.75 -4.90
C SER A 28 -32.38 -0.56 -3.67
N LYS A 29 -32.51 0.52 -2.89
CA LYS A 29 -31.69 0.72 -1.69
C LYS A 29 -32.14 -0.25 -0.58
N PRO A 30 -31.21 -0.95 0.09
CA PRO A 30 -31.55 -1.77 1.25
C PRO A 30 -32.24 -0.93 2.30
N GLN A 31 -33.32 -1.44 2.90
CA GLN A 31 -34.10 -0.70 3.89
C GLN A 31 -33.26 -0.24 5.07
N LYS A 32 -32.35 -1.08 5.57
CA LYS A 32 -31.38 -0.71 6.62
C LYS A 32 -30.58 0.54 6.25
N SER A 33 -30.11 0.65 5.00
CA SER A 33 -29.38 1.84 4.53
C SER A 33 -30.27 3.09 4.54
N VAL A 34 -31.56 2.95 4.22
CA VAL A 34 -32.52 4.06 4.29
C VAL A 34 -32.70 4.51 5.74
N LEU A 35 -32.94 3.57 6.66
CA LEU A 35 -33.07 3.84 8.10
C LEU A 35 -31.81 4.52 8.65
N ASP A 36 -30.62 3.98 8.38
CA ASP A 36 -29.33 4.53 8.85
C ASP A 36 -29.10 5.95 8.31
N ASN A 37 -29.40 6.20 7.03
CA ASN A 37 -29.26 7.52 6.42
C ASN A 37 -30.24 8.55 7.00
N LEU A 38 -31.50 8.16 7.25
CA LEU A 38 -32.49 9.02 7.89
C LEU A 38 -32.08 9.29 9.35
N GLY A 39 -31.64 8.25 10.06
CA GLY A 39 -31.14 8.31 11.43
C GLY A 39 -29.95 9.24 11.58
N ARG A 40 -29.00 9.21 10.62
CA ARG A 40 -27.86 10.14 10.58
C ARG A 40 -28.28 11.57 10.24
N ARG A 41 -29.12 11.75 9.22
CA ARG A 41 -29.48 13.10 8.74
C ARG A 41 -30.40 13.86 9.68
N TYR A 42 -31.25 13.16 10.43
CA TYR A 42 -32.25 13.77 11.30
C TYR A 42 -32.04 13.43 12.78
N ALA A 43 -30.85 12.94 13.15
CA ALA A 43 -30.46 12.61 14.51
C ALA A 43 -30.92 13.65 15.55
N THR A 44 -30.64 14.94 15.30
CA THR A 44 -31.06 16.06 16.17
C THR A 44 -32.58 16.09 16.40
N LEU A 45 -33.38 15.92 15.34
CA LEU A 45 -34.85 15.96 15.46
C LEU A 45 -35.39 14.71 16.15
N LEU A 46 -34.78 13.55 15.87
CA LEU A 46 -35.17 12.27 16.46
C LEU A 46 -34.91 12.24 17.97
N ARG A 47 -33.83 12.88 18.44
CA ARG A 47 -33.52 13.01 19.87
C ARG A 47 -34.31 14.12 20.57
N GLY A 48 -34.84 15.09 19.82
CA GLY A 48 -35.48 16.28 20.39
C GLY A 48 -34.46 17.27 20.95
N ASP A 49 -33.23 17.25 20.41
CA ASP A 49 -32.20 18.19 20.80
C ASP A 49 -32.66 19.62 20.48
N VAL A 50 -32.15 20.60 21.22
CA VAL A 50 -32.45 22.04 21.02
C VAL A 50 -33.91 22.41 21.35
N GLY A 51 -34.45 21.85 22.44
CA GLY A 51 -35.76 22.24 22.99
C GLY A 51 -36.95 21.89 22.09
N ARG A 52 -36.77 20.98 21.12
CA ARG A 52 -37.83 20.49 20.25
C ARG A 52 -38.41 19.20 20.81
N VAL A 53 -39.70 18.98 20.60
CA VAL A 53 -40.30 17.66 20.89
C VAL A 53 -39.66 16.62 19.97
N PRO A 54 -39.17 15.47 20.49
CA PRO A 54 -38.62 14.40 19.67
C PRO A 54 -39.58 14.00 18.56
N VAL A 55 -39.07 13.97 17.33
CA VAL A 55 -39.84 13.54 16.15
C VAL A 55 -39.76 12.03 16.04
N ARG A 56 -40.90 11.36 15.95
CA ARG A 56 -40.96 9.94 15.59
C ARG A 56 -41.00 9.80 14.07
N MET A 57 -40.07 9.03 13.51
CA MET A 57 -40.03 8.73 12.08
C MET A 57 -40.07 7.22 11.88
N GLU A 58 -40.91 6.79 10.96
CA GLU A 58 -41.20 5.39 10.67
C GLU A 58 -41.15 5.16 9.17
N VAL A 59 -40.51 4.07 8.75
CA VAL A 59 -40.40 3.68 7.34
C VAL A 59 -41.14 2.38 7.13
N TYR A 60 -42.09 2.40 6.20
CA TYR A 60 -42.84 1.23 5.79
C TYR A 60 -42.14 0.56 4.60
N PRO A 61 -41.59 -0.67 4.74
CA PRO A 61 -40.93 -1.36 3.63
C PRO A 61 -41.86 -1.65 2.45
N SER A 62 -43.12 -1.94 2.75
CA SER A 62 -44.17 -2.16 1.76
C SER A 62 -45.53 -1.73 2.30
N THR A 63 -46.47 -1.49 1.39
CA THR A 63 -47.85 -1.14 1.75
C THR A 63 -48.47 -2.27 2.59
N GLY A 64 -48.88 -1.96 3.81
CA GLY A 64 -49.50 -2.91 4.73
C GLY A 64 -48.53 -3.72 5.61
N SER A 65 -47.22 -3.43 5.57
CA SER A 65 -46.23 -3.97 6.50
C SER A 65 -46.17 -3.16 7.81
N ASP A 66 -45.59 -3.77 8.85
CA ASP A 66 -45.25 -3.05 10.07
C ASP A 66 -44.12 -2.03 9.81
N PRO A 67 -44.16 -0.84 10.42
CA PRO A 67 -43.11 0.17 10.23
C PRO A 67 -41.84 -0.18 11.00
N ASP A 68 -40.70 0.10 10.38
CA ASP A 68 -39.43 0.13 11.10
C ASP A 68 -39.16 1.54 11.65
N PRO A 69 -38.87 1.67 12.96
CA PRO A 69 -38.55 2.96 13.57
C PRO A 69 -37.16 3.41 13.12
N VAL A 70 -37.04 4.70 12.80
CA VAL A 70 -35.74 5.32 12.53
C VAL A 70 -35.09 5.68 13.87
N VAL A 71 -33.91 5.12 14.12
CA VAL A 71 -33.11 5.39 15.33
C VAL A 71 -32.13 6.52 15.05
N ALA A 72 -32.01 7.46 15.99
CA ALA A 72 -31.04 8.54 15.88
C ALA A 72 -29.60 8.00 15.88
N PHE A 73 -28.77 8.50 14.98
CA PHE A 73 -27.34 8.21 15.00
C PHE A 73 -26.66 8.85 16.21
N GLU A 74 -25.76 8.15 16.89
CA GLU A 74 -24.96 8.69 18.00
C GLU A 74 -23.47 8.39 17.76
N HIS A 75 -22.60 9.37 18.04
CA HIS A 75 -21.16 9.18 17.96
C HIS A 75 -20.65 8.38 19.17
N CYS A 76 -19.73 7.43 18.95
CA CYS A 76 -19.08 6.66 20.01
C CYS A 76 -17.92 7.47 20.64
N VAL A 77 -18.26 8.41 21.53
CA VAL A 77 -17.31 9.36 22.13
C VAL A 77 -17.06 9.07 23.60
N TRP A 78 -15.89 9.46 24.11
CA TRP A 78 -15.59 9.42 25.54
C TRP A 78 -16.52 10.34 26.33
N GLY A 79 -16.82 9.98 27.58
CA GLY A 79 -17.68 10.76 28.48
C GLY A 79 -17.18 12.19 28.71
N GLU A 80 -18.11 13.09 29.04
CA GLU A 80 -17.83 14.52 29.27
C GLU A 80 -16.89 14.75 30.47
N GLU A 81 -16.86 13.81 31.41
CA GLU A 81 -15.99 13.83 32.58
C GLU A 81 -14.53 13.48 32.27
N ARG A 82 -14.24 12.97 31.07
CA ARG A 82 -12.90 12.55 30.64
C ARG A 82 -12.11 13.75 30.13
N PHE A 83 -10.82 13.78 30.44
CA PHE A 83 -9.91 14.84 30.01
C PHE A 83 -8.48 14.33 29.92
N VAL A 84 -7.65 15.07 29.18
CA VAL A 84 -6.18 14.93 29.23
C VAL A 84 -5.56 16.26 29.66
N THR A 85 -4.31 16.20 30.11
CA THR A 85 -3.53 17.40 30.45
C THR A 85 -2.60 17.73 29.29
N ASP A 86 -2.79 18.90 28.70
CA ASP A 86 -1.93 19.46 27.67
C ASP A 86 -1.04 20.56 28.26
N GLY A 87 0.22 20.62 27.80
CA GLY A 87 1.20 21.58 28.32
C GLY A 87 0.87 23.05 27.99
N ARG A 88 0.08 23.30 26.93
CA ARG A 88 -0.31 24.64 26.48
C ARG A 88 -1.69 25.03 26.99
N PHE A 89 -2.65 24.11 26.92
CA PHE A 89 -4.06 24.39 27.23
C PHE A 89 -4.53 23.92 28.62
N GLY A 90 -3.66 23.26 29.39
CA GLY A 90 -4.04 22.72 30.70
C GLY A 90 -4.98 21.52 30.56
N PHE A 91 -6.08 21.51 31.32
CA PHE A 91 -7.09 20.46 31.22
C PHE A 91 -7.92 20.63 29.95
N VAL A 92 -7.82 19.68 29.04
CA VAL A 92 -8.62 19.65 27.81
C VAL A 92 -9.64 18.51 27.93
N PRO A 93 -10.95 18.82 27.97
CA PRO A 93 -11.99 17.80 28.07
C PRO A 93 -12.11 17.01 26.77
N ALA A 94 -12.60 15.78 26.88
CA ALA A 94 -12.83 14.90 25.74
C ALA A 94 -13.95 15.40 24.82
N GLN A 95 -14.84 16.25 25.34
CA GLN A 95 -15.92 16.91 24.62
C GLN A 95 -15.91 18.41 24.95
N ILE A 96 -16.05 19.25 23.94
CA ILE A 96 -16.12 20.71 24.05
C ILE A 96 -17.46 21.15 23.47
N HIS A 97 -18.33 21.67 24.34
CA HIS A 97 -19.63 22.24 23.97
C HIS A 97 -19.52 23.75 23.82
N PHE A 98 -20.27 24.32 22.90
CA PHE A 98 -20.32 25.76 22.65
C PHE A 98 -21.71 26.20 22.17
N ASP A 99 -22.08 27.43 22.51
CA ASP A 99 -23.27 28.13 22.00
C ASP A 99 -23.01 29.64 22.04
N GLU A 100 -22.40 30.15 20.98
CA GLU A 100 -21.88 31.51 20.90
C GLU A 100 -22.45 32.27 19.71
N VAL A 101 -22.68 33.57 19.88
CA VAL A 101 -23.06 34.48 18.79
C VAL A 101 -21.79 35.18 18.32
N ILE A 102 -21.26 34.76 17.16
CA ILE A 102 -19.98 35.25 16.63
C ILE A 102 -20.13 36.49 15.74
N GLY A 103 -21.37 36.85 15.39
CA GLY A 103 -21.66 37.96 14.50
C GLY A 103 -23.16 38.16 14.29
N ALA A 104 -23.51 39.08 13.40
CA ALA A 104 -24.87 39.29 12.97
C ALA A 104 -24.89 39.80 11.53
N THR A 105 -25.68 39.15 10.68
CA THR A 105 -25.89 39.58 9.29
C THR A 105 -27.27 40.21 9.15
N ARG A 106 -27.32 41.42 8.59
CA ARG A 106 -28.57 42.07 8.17
C ARG A 106 -28.95 41.57 6.78
N ARG A 107 -30.13 40.98 6.62
CA ARG A 107 -30.66 40.46 5.35
C ARG A 107 -31.96 41.15 4.95
N CYS A 108 -32.22 41.24 3.64
CA CYS A 108 -33.50 41.73 3.15
C CYS A 108 -34.63 40.75 3.47
N ALA A 109 -35.76 41.24 3.99
CA ALA A 109 -36.92 40.41 4.31
C ALA A 109 -37.57 39.78 3.06
N LYS A 110 -37.38 40.39 1.89
CA LYS A 110 -38.03 39.97 0.64
C LYS A 110 -37.24 38.93 -0.14
N ASP A 111 -35.93 39.13 -0.30
CA ASP A 111 -35.07 38.26 -1.14
C ASP A 111 -33.93 37.57 -0.36
N SER A 112 -33.81 37.82 0.95
CA SER A 112 -32.77 37.25 1.82
C SER A 112 -31.32 37.58 1.44
N SER A 113 -31.09 38.58 0.58
CA SER A 113 -29.75 39.08 0.26
C SER A 113 -29.14 39.76 1.48
N ALA A 114 -27.82 39.62 1.68
CA ALA A 114 -27.10 40.38 2.70
C ALA A 114 -27.10 41.89 2.35
N VAL A 115 -27.37 42.73 3.34
CA VAL A 115 -27.47 44.19 3.19
C VAL A 115 -26.46 44.84 4.12
N PRO A 116 -25.43 45.54 3.59
CA PRO A 116 -24.43 46.19 4.42
C PRO A 116 -25.03 47.37 5.18
N THR A 117 -24.56 47.62 6.39
CA THR A 117 -24.87 48.85 7.13
C THR A 117 -23.97 49.99 6.62
N PRO A 118 -24.49 51.20 6.33
CA PRO A 118 -25.82 51.74 6.64
C PRO A 118 -26.82 51.75 5.46
N ALA A 119 -26.79 50.79 4.54
CA ALA A 119 -27.70 50.79 3.39
C ALA A 119 -29.18 50.72 3.84
N ASN A 120 -30.04 51.51 3.19
CA ASN A 120 -31.47 51.62 3.51
C ASN A 120 -32.39 50.93 2.48
N TYR A 121 -31.81 50.32 1.45
CA TYR A 121 -32.51 49.53 0.44
C TYR A 121 -31.67 48.30 0.07
N CYS A 122 -32.34 47.19 -0.29
CA CYS A 122 -31.67 45.99 -0.78
C CYS A 122 -31.11 46.23 -2.20
N PRO A 123 -29.85 45.90 -2.49
CA PRO A 123 -29.26 46.09 -3.81
C PRO A 123 -29.86 45.17 -4.89
N GLN A 124 -30.54 44.09 -4.52
CA GLN A 124 -31.13 43.12 -5.46
C GLN A 124 -32.59 43.41 -5.78
N CYS A 125 -33.47 43.54 -4.77
CA CYS A 125 -34.91 43.76 -4.99
C CYS A 125 -35.42 45.17 -4.64
N ASN A 126 -34.55 46.08 -4.21
CA ASN A 126 -34.89 47.44 -3.77
C ASN A 126 -35.85 47.52 -2.56
N GLY A 127 -36.01 46.42 -1.81
CA GLY A 127 -36.82 46.37 -0.60
C GLY A 127 -36.20 47.15 0.57
N GLN A 128 -37.05 47.69 1.45
CA GLN A 128 -36.66 48.52 2.60
C GLN A 128 -36.85 47.81 3.96
N GLU A 129 -37.39 46.60 3.95
CA GLU A 129 -37.56 45.77 5.14
C GLU A 129 -36.36 44.82 5.30
N PHE A 130 -35.81 44.79 6.51
CA PHE A 130 -34.61 44.02 6.83
C PHE A 130 -34.81 43.20 8.11
N VAL A 131 -34.25 42.02 8.12
CA VAL A 131 -34.19 41.11 9.28
C VAL A 131 -32.73 40.95 9.66
N THR A 132 -32.42 41.06 10.95
CA THR A 132 -31.08 40.76 11.48
C THR A 132 -31.06 39.31 11.93
N ILE A 133 -30.11 38.54 11.43
CA ILE A 133 -29.91 37.14 11.78
C ILE A 133 -28.65 37.05 12.64
N GLU A 134 -28.78 36.52 13.85
CA GLU A 134 -27.63 36.18 14.69
C GLU A 134 -26.81 35.07 14.02
N GLU A 135 -25.51 35.30 13.86
CA GLU A 135 -24.56 34.27 13.45
C GLU A 135 -24.20 33.43 14.67
N ARG A 136 -25.19 32.66 15.15
CA ARG A 136 -25.02 31.76 16.28
C ARG A 136 -24.41 30.45 15.81
N VAL A 137 -23.33 30.04 16.45
CA VAL A 137 -22.65 28.75 16.28
C VAL A 137 -22.80 27.98 17.58
N ARG A 138 -23.51 26.85 17.52
CA ARG A 138 -23.71 26.00 18.69
C ARG A 138 -23.49 24.52 18.36
N GLY A 139 -23.20 23.71 19.36
CA GLY A 139 -22.98 22.28 19.19
C GLY A 139 -21.85 21.79 20.07
N TRP A 140 -21.21 20.72 19.64
CA TRP A 140 -20.11 20.11 20.36
C TRP A 140 -19.14 19.39 19.42
N VAL A 141 -17.89 19.30 19.86
CA VAL A 141 -16.85 18.47 19.22
C VAL A 141 -16.15 17.65 20.28
N GLY A 142 -15.70 16.44 19.95
CA GLY A 142 -15.09 15.55 20.92
C GLY A 142 -14.27 14.43 20.30
N ILE A 143 -13.77 13.56 21.18
CA ILE A 143 -12.87 12.46 20.83
C ILE A 143 -13.62 11.13 20.80
N GLN A 144 -13.58 10.48 19.64
CA GLN A 144 -14.06 9.12 19.44
C GLN A 144 -13.20 8.11 20.20
N ARG A 145 -13.84 7.07 20.75
CA ARG A 145 -13.18 6.05 21.58
C ARG A 145 -12.18 5.19 20.81
N PHE A 146 -12.34 5.11 19.50
CA PHE A 146 -11.43 4.45 18.55
C PHE A 146 -11.05 5.44 17.44
N ASP A 147 -10.05 5.07 16.63
CA ASP A 147 -9.63 5.78 15.42
C ASP A 147 -10.06 4.99 14.18
N ASP A 148 -10.45 5.69 13.12
CA ASP A 148 -10.92 5.07 11.88
C ASP A 148 -10.54 5.95 10.68
N THR A 149 -10.37 5.34 9.51
CA THR A 149 -10.02 6.06 8.28
C THR A 149 -11.19 6.87 7.71
N ASN A 150 -12.42 6.49 8.03
CA ASN A 150 -13.65 7.08 7.48
C ASN A 150 -14.62 7.56 8.56
N ASN A 151 -14.65 6.92 9.72
CA ASN A 151 -15.65 7.19 10.77
C ASN A 151 -15.27 8.35 11.71
N PHE A 152 -14.70 9.43 11.16
CA PHE A 152 -14.41 10.68 11.88
C PHE A 152 -14.83 11.90 11.05
N GLY A 153 -14.89 13.08 11.68
CA GLY A 153 -15.42 14.29 11.08
C GLY A 153 -16.67 14.80 11.75
N VAL A 154 -17.08 16.00 11.34
CA VAL A 154 -18.09 16.79 12.04
C VAL A 154 -19.36 16.85 11.20
N ASP A 155 -20.50 16.58 11.83
CA ASP A 155 -21.80 16.80 11.19
C ASP A 155 -22.16 18.27 11.23
N VAL A 156 -22.42 18.86 10.06
CA VAL A 156 -22.82 20.26 9.95
C VAL A 156 -24.32 20.34 9.68
N ILE A 157 -25.02 20.84 10.68
CA ILE A 157 -26.47 20.77 10.84
C ILE A 157 -27.09 22.13 10.59
N ARG A 158 -28.21 22.13 9.87
CA ARG A 158 -29.04 23.32 9.65
C ARG A 158 -30.50 22.97 9.92
N ASN A 159 -31.11 23.68 10.86
CA ASN A 159 -32.50 23.54 11.29
C ASN A 159 -32.89 22.10 11.68
N GLY A 160 -31.95 21.36 12.27
CA GLY A 160 -32.13 19.97 12.72
C GLY A 160 -31.83 18.89 11.68
N ARG A 161 -31.43 19.28 10.46
CA ARG A 161 -30.97 18.34 9.43
C ARG A 161 -29.46 18.47 9.23
N ALA A 162 -28.73 17.36 9.33
CA ALA A 162 -27.34 17.29 8.87
C ALA A 162 -27.29 17.48 7.35
N ILE A 163 -26.65 18.56 6.91
CA ILE A 163 -26.44 18.88 5.50
C ILE A 163 -25.16 18.20 5.04
N LEU A 164 -24.10 18.31 5.84
CA LEU A 164 -22.84 17.60 5.68
C LEU A 164 -22.70 16.59 6.81
N THR A 165 -22.39 15.35 6.49
CA THR A 165 -22.20 14.26 7.46
C THR A 165 -20.74 13.83 7.47
N GLY A 166 -20.10 13.83 8.64
CA GLY A 166 -18.69 13.48 8.78
C GLY A 166 -17.79 14.38 7.92
N GLU A 167 -18.08 15.68 7.87
CA GLU A 167 -17.30 16.63 7.09
C GLU A 167 -15.88 16.68 7.67
N GLN A 168 -14.89 16.37 6.83
CA GLN A 168 -13.48 16.36 7.22
C GLN A 168 -12.76 17.60 6.67
N ASP A 169 -12.94 17.89 5.38
CA ASP A 169 -12.14 18.90 4.70
C ASP A 169 -12.30 20.30 5.29
N ALA A 170 -13.53 20.71 5.62
CA ALA A 170 -13.76 22.00 6.25
C ALA A 170 -13.02 22.19 7.59
N PHE A 171 -12.91 21.11 8.37
CA PHE A 171 -12.40 21.15 9.74
C PHE A 171 -10.92 20.81 9.85
N PHE A 172 -10.42 19.99 8.93
CA PHE A 172 -9.12 19.34 9.06
C PHE A 172 -8.19 19.59 7.87
N SER A 173 -8.60 20.34 6.87
CA SER A 173 -7.75 20.73 5.73
C SER A 173 -7.64 22.25 5.65
N ARG A 174 -6.45 22.77 5.39
CA ARG A 174 -6.22 24.20 5.12
C ARG A 174 -6.04 24.41 3.62
N GLU A 175 -6.69 25.44 3.10
CA GLU A 175 -6.44 25.95 1.75
C GLU A 175 -5.50 27.14 1.88
N ASP A 176 -4.41 27.16 1.11
CA ASP A 176 -3.48 28.29 1.07
C ASP A 176 -3.95 29.37 0.08
N ASP A 177 -3.21 30.48 0.00
CA ASP A 177 -3.54 31.60 -0.90
C ASP A 177 -3.49 31.22 -2.40
N LEU A 178 -2.89 30.08 -2.73
CA LEU A 178 -2.81 29.53 -4.09
C LEU A 178 -3.93 28.51 -4.38
N GLY A 179 -4.82 28.26 -3.42
CA GLY A 179 -5.91 27.28 -3.54
C GLY A 179 -5.47 25.83 -3.32
N VAL A 180 -4.23 25.59 -2.87
CA VAL A 180 -3.73 24.24 -2.59
C VAL A 180 -4.25 23.80 -1.23
N ARG A 181 -4.92 22.65 -1.23
CA ARG A 181 -5.46 22.05 -0.01
C ARG A 181 -4.46 21.09 0.62
N THR A 182 -4.15 21.37 1.88
CA THR A 182 -3.26 20.54 2.71
C THR A 182 -4.03 20.00 3.90
N ARG A 183 -4.01 18.68 4.11
CA ARG A 183 -4.60 18.04 5.31
C ARG A 183 -3.74 18.37 6.54
N GLU A 184 -4.38 18.90 7.57
CA GLU A 184 -3.77 19.24 8.88
C GLU A 184 -4.21 18.28 10.01
N TYR A 185 -5.20 17.41 9.77
CA TYR A 185 -5.55 16.33 10.68
C TYR A 185 -6.21 15.16 9.93
N PRO A 186 -5.81 13.90 10.21
CA PRO A 186 -4.59 13.50 10.91
C PRO A 186 -3.35 13.76 10.02
N VAL A 187 -2.21 14.11 10.62
CA VAL A 187 -0.95 14.43 9.89
C VAL A 187 -0.08 13.20 9.71
N ASP A 188 0.10 12.42 10.77
CA ASP A 188 1.02 11.28 10.82
C ASP A 188 0.31 9.92 10.68
N ASP A 189 -0.99 9.92 10.42
CA ASP A 189 -1.82 8.73 10.37
C ASP A 189 -2.92 8.85 9.30
N GLN A 190 -3.46 7.72 8.86
CA GLN A 190 -4.63 7.67 7.98
C GLN A 190 -5.94 7.71 8.78
N THR A 191 -5.88 7.51 10.11
CA THR A 191 -7.05 7.40 10.98
C THR A 191 -7.26 8.62 11.88
N GLY A 192 -8.50 9.07 11.98
CA GLY A 192 -8.91 10.19 12.81
C GLY A 192 -9.85 9.78 13.94
N ARG A 193 -10.01 10.67 14.91
CA ARG A 193 -10.84 10.49 16.12
C ARG A 193 -11.72 11.68 16.44
N ILE A 194 -11.44 12.85 15.89
CA ILE A 194 -12.25 14.05 16.18
C ILE A 194 -13.58 13.93 15.44
N VAL A 195 -14.67 14.00 16.22
CA VAL A 195 -16.05 13.97 15.75
C VAL A 195 -16.85 15.10 16.39
N GLY A 196 -18.03 15.39 15.86
CA GLY A 196 -18.90 16.38 16.49
C GLY A 196 -20.18 16.65 15.72
N GLU A 197 -21.00 17.51 16.29
CA GLU A 197 -22.23 18.02 15.70
C GLU A 197 -22.25 19.55 15.86
N VAL A 198 -22.33 20.28 14.74
CA VAL A 198 -22.28 21.75 14.70
C VAL A 198 -23.52 22.29 14.02
N HIS A 199 -24.23 23.20 14.68
CA HIS A 199 -25.39 23.89 14.14
C HIS A 199 -25.01 25.24 13.54
N LEU A 200 -25.21 25.37 12.22
CA LEU A 200 -25.02 26.58 11.44
C LEU A 200 -26.36 26.99 10.81
N ASP A 201 -27.33 27.33 11.65
CA ASP A 201 -28.71 27.63 11.22
C ASP A 201 -28.79 28.89 10.32
N HIS A 202 -27.86 29.83 10.52
CA HIS A 202 -27.77 31.10 9.83
C HIS A 202 -27.07 31.03 8.45
N VAL A 203 -26.24 30.00 8.20
CA VAL A 203 -25.48 29.88 6.96
C VAL A 203 -26.39 29.35 5.83
N PRO A 204 -26.36 29.97 4.63
CA PRO A 204 -27.11 29.48 3.48
C PRO A 204 -26.65 28.10 2.99
N VAL A 205 -27.56 27.39 2.33
CA VAL A 205 -27.29 26.10 1.68
C VAL A 205 -27.79 26.14 0.26
N ASP A 206 -27.19 25.33 -0.60
CA ASP A 206 -27.66 25.22 -1.98
C ASP A 206 -29.10 24.70 -2.07
N PHE A 207 -29.71 24.85 -3.24
CA PHE A 207 -31.09 24.41 -3.49
C PHE A 207 -31.33 22.93 -3.13
N LEU A 208 -30.34 22.06 -3.39
CA LEU A 208 -30.43 20.62 -3.08
C LEU A 208 -30.22 20.32 -1.59
N LYS A 209 -29.79 21.32 -0.79
CA LYS A 209 -29.44 21.17 0.63
C LYS A 209 -28.42 20.05 0.82
N GLN A 210 -27.39 20.06 -0.01
CA GLN A 210 -26.27 19.12 -0.02
C GLN A 210 -24.94 19.82 0.29
N ARG A 211 -24.87 21.14 0.18
CA ARG A 211 -23.70 21.93 0.56
C ARG A 211 -24.10 23.25 1.21
N PHE A 212 -23.24 23.75 2.08
CA PHE A 212 -23.30 25.14 2.51
C PHE A 212 -22.67 26.06 1.47
N GLU A 213 -23.17 27.28 1.38
CA GLU A 213 -22.52 28.33 0.61
C GLU A 213 -21.25 28.78 1.34
N ARG A 214 -20.15 29.01 0.58
CA ARG A 214 -18.85 29.42 1.13
C ARG A 214 -18.77 30.95 1.24
N ASP A 215 -19.77 31.55 1.89
CA ASP A 215 -19.85 32.99 2.12
C ASP A 215 -19.07 33.40 3.39
N PRO A 216 -18.96 34.70 3.72
CA PRO A 216 -18.27 35.14 4.93
C PRO A 216 -18.84 34.54 6.23
N THR A 217 -20.14 34.24 6.30
CA THR A 217 -20.74 33.63 7.51
C THR A 217 -20.25 32.21 7.72
N TRP A 218 -20.03 31.45 6.63
CA TRP A 218 -19.34 30.17 6.69
C TRP A 218 -17.90 30.31 7.18
N THR A 219 -17.15 31.25 6.62
CA THR A 219 -15.73 31.46 6.98
C THR A 219 -15.57 31.83 8.45
N ASN A 220 -16.39 32.77 8.96
CA ASN A 220 -16.38 33.17 10.37
C ASN A 220 -16.68 31.99 11.29
N ALA A 221 -17.67 31.15 10.93
CA ALA A 221 -18.00 29.95 11.69
C ALA A 221 -16.83 28.95 11.73
N MET A 222 -16.15 28.73 10.61
CA MET A 222 -14.98 27.84 10.58
C MET A 222 -13.82 28.40 11.42
N GLU A 223 -13.57 29.71 11.35
CA GLU A 223 -12.54 30.36 12.16
C GLU A 223 -12.84 30.20 13.67
N PHE A 224 -14.09 30.32 14.09
CA PHE A 224 -14.47 30.04 15.49
C PHE A 224 -14.24 28.58 15.90
N ILE A 225 -14.64 27.61 15.05
CA ILE A 225 -14.65 26.18 15.43
C ILE A 225 -13.25 25.54 15.33
N ARG A 226 -12.48 25.88 14.28
CA ARG A 226 -11.15 25.29 14.03
C ARG A 226 -9.99 26.27 14.00
N GLY A 227 -10.26 27.58 13.95
CA GLY A 227 -9.23 28.60 13.77
C GLY A 227 -8.55 28.56 12.40
N LEU A 228 -7.45 29.30 12.27
CA LEU A 228 -6.79 29.52 10.97
C LEU A 228 -5.96 28.30 10.52
N SER A 229 -5.18 27.71 11.42
CA SER A 229 -4.40 26.50 11.16
C SER A 229 -4.38 25.61 12.39
N LEU A 230 -4.45 24.29 12.20
CA LEU A 230 -4.29 23.31 13.27
C LEU A 230 -2.82 23.02 13.58
N MET A 231 -1.87 23.52 12.78
CA MET A 231 -0.44 23.26 12.92
C MET A 231 0.25 24.38 13.70
N PRO A 232 0.82 24.12 14.89
CA PRO A 232 1.50 25.16 15.67
C PRO A 232 2.66 25.83 14.95
N THR A 233 3.32 25.12 14.03
CA THR A 233 4.41 25.64 13.19
C THR A 233 3.94 26.66 12.15
N GLN A 234 2.64 26.76 11.91
CA GLN A 234 2.01 27.66 10.95
C GLN A 234 1.31 28.84 11.64
N TRP A 235 1.37 28.93 12.98
CA TRP A 235 0.81 30.04 13.73
C TRP A 235 1.75 31.24 13.71
N ALA A 236 1.18 32.45 13.63
CA ALA A 236 1.95 33.67 13.82
C ALA A 236 2.46 33.77 15.26
N ASP A 237 3.60 34.43 15.50
CA ASP A 237 4.32 34.45 16.79
C ASP A 237 3.46 34.83 18.01
N ALA A 238 2.42 35.64 17.84
CA ALA A 238 1.52 36.09 18.91
C ALA A 238 0.13 35.40 18.89
N TYR A 239 -0.11 34.50 17.94
CA TYR A 239 -1.38 33.81 17.78
C TYR A 239 -1.30 32.39 18.32
N VAL A 240 -2.22 32.06 19.23
CA VAL A 240 -2.44 30.69 19.69
C VAL A 240 -3.85 30.31 19.26
N ASN A 241 -3.98 29.23 18.49
CA ASN A 241 -5.29 28.75 18.08
C ASN A 241 -5.99 28.04 19.25
N GLU A 242 -6.89 28.74 19.93
CA GLU A 242 -7.67 28.23 21.07
C GLU A 242 -9.06 27.69 20.70
N SER A 243 -9.33 27.56 19.40
CA SER A 243 -10.59 27.01 18.91
C SER A 243 -10.83 25.58 19.41
N PRO A 244 -12.09 25.13 19.50
CA PRO A 244 -12.44 23.79 19.95
C PRO A 244 -11.67 22.66 19.26
N ILE A 245 -11.63 22.65 17.92
CA ILE A 245 -10.93 21.60 17.16
C ILE A 245 -9.41 21.66 17.37
N SER A 246 -8.83 22.86 17.47
CA SER A 246 -7.39 23.03 17.73
C SER A 246 -7.00 22.46 19.10
N LYS A 247 -7.78 22.76 20.15
CA LYS A 247 -7.56 22.21 21.49
C LYS A 247 -7.58 20.69 21.49
N LEU A 248 -8.60 20.09 20.87
CA LEU A 248 -8.69 18.63 20.73
C LEU A 248 -7.52 18.04 19.92
N ASN A 249 -7.16 18.65 18.79
CA ASN A 249 -6.05 18.18 17.97
C ASN A 249 -4.72 18.20 18.75
N GLN A 250 -4.40 19.31 19.43
CA GLN A 250 -3.13 19.39 20.17
C GLN A 250 -3.06 18.41 21.33
N ALA A 251 -4.16 18.26 22.07
CA ALA A 251 -4.22 17.43 23.26
C ALA A 251 -4.26 15.92 22.95
N TYR A 252 -4.93 15.52 21.87
CA TYR A 252 -5.23 14.10 21.57
C TYR A 252 -4.53 13.54 20.32
N LYS A 253 -3.63 14.28 19.66
CA LYS A 253 -2.91 13.81 18.45
C LYS A 253 -2.02 12.58 18.65
N ARG A 254 -1.62 12.25 19.88
CA ARG A 254 -0.66 11.16 20.16
C ARG A 254 -1.34 9.79 20.23
N VAL A 255 -1.97 9.37 19.15
CA VAL A 255 -2.77 8.12 19.10
C VAL A 255 -1.95 6.83 19.35
N ARG A 256 -0.61 6.90 19.32
CA ARG A 256 0.30 5.78 19.62
C ARG A 256 0.76 5.71 21.07
N ASP A 257 0.42 6.71 21.89
CA ASP A 257 0.68 6.74 23.33
C ASP A 257 -0.51 6.09 24.07
N TYR A 258 -0.70 4.79 23.88
CA TYR A 258 -1.81 4.02 24.45
C TYR A 258 -1.84 4.14 25.98
N GLY A 259 -3.03 4.29 26.55
CA GLY A 259 -3.24 4.54 27.97
C GLY A 259 -3.80 5.93 28.27
N ARG A 260 -3.64 6.39 29.52
CA ARG A 260 -4.34 7.58 30.04
C ARG A 260 -3.92 8.87 29.32
N ARG A 261 -2.68 8.94 28.83
CA ARG A 261 -2.11 10.16 28.23
C ARG A 261 -2.77 10.56 26.91
N ALA A 262 -3.14 9.59 26.07
CA ALA A 262 -3.84 9.83 24.82
C ALA A 262 -5.31 9.39 24.84
N MET A 263 -5.76 8.88 26.00
CA MET A 263 -7.10 8.36 26.21
C MET A 263 -7.46 7.34 25.13
N TYR A 264 -6.59 6.35 24.98
CA TYR A 264 -6.65 5.34 23.93
C TYR A 264 -6.45 3.95 24.55
N MET A 265 -7.28 2.97 24.16
CA MET A 265 -7.20 1.60 24.69
C MET A 265 -5.87 0.93 24.34
N GLY A 266 -5.25 0.28 25.32
CA GLY A 266 -4.01 -0.47 25.10
C GLY A 266 -3.94 -1.72 25.96
N VAL A 267 -2.90 -2.51 25.73
CA VAL A 267 -2.55 -3.68 26.53
C VAL A 267 -1.07 -3.58 26.89
N TRP A 268 -0.71 -3.94 28.12
CA TRP A 268 0.69 -3.99 28.52
C TRP A 268 1.42 -5.15 27.83
N ASP A 269 2.50 -4.86 27.10
CA ASP A 269 3.39 -5.86 26.52
C ASP A 269 4.54 -6.16 27.49
N PRO A 270 4.61 -7.36 28.10
CA PRO A 270 5.64 -7.69 29.07
C PRO A 270 7.06 -7.75 28.46
N THR A 271 7.16 -8.09 27.17
CA THR A 271 8.43 -8.18 26.45
C THR A 271 8.97 -6.79 26.12
N LYS A 272 8.10 -5.91 25.63
CA LYS A 272 8.49 -4.52 25.28
C LYS A 272 8.45 -3.56 26.46
N ARG A 273 7.92 -3.99 27.61
CA ARG A 273 7.75 -3.22 28.85
C ARG A 273 7.06 -1.86 28.61
N LYS A 274 6.03 -1.86 27.75
CA LYS A 274 5.26 -0.66 27.42
C LYS A 274 3.85 -1.03 26.97
N ALA A 275 2.95 -0.04 27.03
CA ALA A 275 1.64 -0.15 26.42
C ALA A 275 1.77 -0.35 24.89
N VAL A 276 1.04 -1.33 24.37
CA VAL A 276 0.87 -1.56 22.93
C VAL A 276 -0.60 -1.47 22.57
N ARG A 277 -0.86 -1.38 21.28
CA ARG A 277 -2.22 -1.27 20.76
C ARG A 277 -3.04 -2.51 21.09
N ILE A 278 -4.29 -2.31 21.47
CA ILE A 278 -5.28 -3.38 21.50
C ILE A 278 -5.63 -3.81 20.06
N SER A 279 -6.10 -5.05 19.87
CA SER A 279 -6.43 -5.53 18.52
C SER A 279 -7.62 -4.76 17.92
N ARG A 280 -7.59 -4.54 16.60
CA ARG A 280 -8.70 -3.93 15.84
C ARG A 280 -10.00 -4.72 15.96
N GLU A 281 -9.91 -6.03 16.21
CA GLU A 281 -11.08 -6.88 16.42
C GLU A 281 -11.81 -6.53 17.72
N VAL A 282 -11.08 -6.23 18.80
CA VAL A 282 -11.67 -5.79 20.07
C VAL A 282 -12.35 -4.43 19.92
N GLU A 283 -11.71 -3.47 19.25
CA GLU A 283 -12.34 -2.17 18.95
C GLU A 283 -13.67 -2.32 18.20
N ARG A 284 -13.69 -3.20 17.18
CA ARG A 284 -14.90 -3.48 16.39
C ARG A 284 -15.98 -4.18 17.21
N ASP A 285 -15.61 -5.09 18.11
CA ASP A 285 -16.55 -5.74 19.02
C ASP A 285 -17.17 -4.71 19.97
N TYR A 286 -16.34 -3.86 20.59
CA TYR A 286 -16.81 -2.83 21.52
C TYR A 286 -17.72 -1.81 20.82
N TYR A 287 -17.41 -1.44 19.58
CA TYR A 287 -18.28 -0.57 18.79
C TYR A 287 -19.64 -1.23 18.46
N LYS A 288 -19.67 -2.53 18.15
CA LYS A 288 -20.95 -3.25 17.96
C LYS A 288 -21.80 -3.25 19.23
N ARG A 289 -21.17 -3.46 20.40
CA ARG A 289 -21.85 -3.42 21.71
C ARG A 289 -22.34 -2.02 22.08
N PHE A 290 -21.58 -0.98 21.71
CA PHE A 290 -22.03 0.41 21.79
C PHE A 290 -23.31 0.63 20.95
N LEU A 291 -23.34 0.17 19.69
CA LEU A 291 -24.53 0.27 18.83
C LEU A 291 -25.72 -0.52 19.39
N ALA A 292 -25.46 -1.62 20.10
CA ALA A 292 -26.47 -2.41 20.80
C ALA A 292 -26.91 -1.79 22.16
N ARG A 293 -26.31 -0.67 22.58
CA ARG A 293 -26.53 0.02 23.86
C ARG A 293 -26.30 -0.89 25.09
N GLU A 294 -25.31 -1.77 25.01
CA GLU A 294 -24.94 -2.60 26.16
C GLU A 294 -24.36 -1.75 27.31
N PRO A 295 -24.77 -1.96 28.58
CA PRO A 295 -24.20 -1.27 29.73
C PRO A 295 -22.68 -1.43 29.81
N GLY A 296 -21.95 -0.40 30.24
CA GLY A 296 -20.48 -0.41 30.26
C GLY A 296 -19.82 -0.12 28.90
N TYR A 297 -20.43 -0.58 27.81
CA TYR A 297 -19.96 -0.29 26.45
C TYR A 297 -20.57 1.00 25.90
N TYR A 298 -21.81 1.31 26.27
CA TYR A 298 -22.46 2.56 25.91
C TYR A 298 -21.91 3.76 26.68
N ASP A 299 -21.69 3.61 28.00
CA ASP A 299 -21.26 4.67 28.92
C ASP A 299 -19.73 4.89 29.02
N ASP A 300 -18.92 4.09 28.31
CA ASP A 300 -17.45 4.12 28.29
C ASP A 300 -16.70 3.36 29.39
N ALA A 301 -17.38 2.82 30.41
CA ALA A 301 -16.72 2.20 31.55
C ALA A 301 -15.84 0.99 31.17
N GLU A 302 -16.30 0.12 30.26
CA GLU A 302 -15.51 -1.03 29.78
C GLU A 302 -14.34 -0.60 28.89
N TRP A 303 -14.50 0.49 28.14
CA TRP A 303 -13.43 1.06 27.33
C TRP A 303 -12.33 1.63 28.22
N TRP A 304 -12.72 2.31 29.31
CA TRP A 304 -11.81 2.94 30.25
C TRP A 304 -10.92 1.93 30.97
N LYS A 305 -11.40 0.71 31.26
CA LYS A 305 -10.58 -0.35 31.86
C LYS A 305 -9.32 -0.66 31.07
N HIS A 306 -9.41 -0.68 29.73
CA HIS A 306 -8.24 -0.89 28.86
C HIS A 306 -7.33 0.33 28.79
N VAL A 307 -7.87 1.53 28.98
CA VAL A 307 -7.06 2.75 29.10
C VAL A 307 -6.26 2.74 30.39
N GLU A 308 -6.87 2.33 31.51
CA GLU A 308 -6.18 2.25 32.81
C GLU A 308 -5.19 1.09 32.89
N GLY A 309 -5.54 -0.06 32.32
CA GLY A 309 -4.71 -1.26 32.30
C GLY A 309 -3.52 -1.17 31.33
N ALA A 310 -3.56 -0.30 30.32
CA ALA A 310 -2.50 -0.19 29.31
C ALA A 310 -1.12 0.13 29.90
N ASP A 311 -1.08 1.02 30.90
CA ASP A 311 0.15 1.51 31.53
C ASP A 311 0.58 0.66 32.75
N THR A 312 -0.22 -0.34 33.13
CA THR A 312 0.01 -1.13 34.34
C THR A 312 0.38 -2.57 33.98
N PRO A 313 1.57 -3.07 34.37
CA PRO A 313 1.88 -4.48 34.18
C PRO A 313 0.84 -5.34 34.93
N PRO A 314 0.35 -6.45 34.32
CA PRO A 314 -0.55 -7.34 35.02
C PRO A 314 0.13 -7.85 36.30
N PRO A 315 -0.61 -7.97 37.42
CA PRO A 315 -0.03 -8.48 38.66
C PRO A 315 0.58 -9.86 38.40
N PRO A 316 1.77 -10.15 38.96
CA PRO A 316 2.42 -11.44 38.75
C PRO A 316 1.52 -12.55 39.29
N LEU A 317 1.39 -13.63 38.51
CA LEU A 317 0.60 -14.80 38.89
C LEU A 317 1.16 -15.39 40.19
N ARG A 318 0.26 -15.78 41.09
CA ARG A 318 0.61 -16.37 42.39
C ARG A 318 0.09 -17.81 42.49
N VAL A 319 0.85 -18.66 43.15
CA VAL A 319 0.51 -20.04 43.49
C VAL A 319 0.47 -20.19 45.01
N GLU A 320 -0.53 -20.90 45.50
CA GLU A 320 -0.70 -21.19 46.91
C GLU A 320 0.15 -22.40 47.32
N CYS A 321 0.95 -22.26 48.38
CA CYS A 321 1.73 -23.38 48.91
C CYS A 321 0.80 -24.42 49.55
N GLU A 322 0.89 -25.69 49.13
CA GLU A 322 0.08 -26.78 49.67
C GLU A 322 0.36 -27.08 51.15
N THR A 323 1.53 -26.68 51.67
CA THR A 323 1.93 -26.95 53.05
C THR A 323 1.48 -25.87 54.05
N CYS A 324 1.55 -24.60 53.67
CA CYS A 324 1.29 -23.48 54.60
C CYS A 324 0.32 -22.43 54.07
N HIS A 325 -0.26 -22.63 52.88
CA HIS A 325 -1.21 -21.73 52.23
C HIS A 325 -0.67 -20.32 51.91
N TYR A 326 0.65 -20.12 52.03
CA TYR A 326 1.28 -18.86 51.65
C TYR A 326 1.23 -18.65 50.13
N GLN A 327 1.00 -17.40 49.71
CA GLN A 327 0.86 -17.01 48.31
C GLN A 327 2.23 -16.64 47.73
N ASN A 328 2.83 -17.55 46.97
CA ASN A 328 4.14 -17.39 46.34
C ASN A 328 3.99 -16.98 44.87
N LEU A 329 5.05 -16.47 44.25
CA LEU A 329 5.07 -16.26 42.81
C LEU A 329 5.04 -17.62 42.07
N VAL A 330 4.45 -17.67 40.88
CA VAL A 330 4.36 -18.93 40.11
C VAL A 330 5.72 -19.54 39.80
N ASP A 331 6.78 -18.74 39.70
CA ASP A 331 8.17 -19.16 39.45
C ASP A 331 9.00 -19.37 40.73
N ALA A 332 8.40 -19.21 41.91
CA ALA A 332 9.11 -19.46 43.17
C ALA A 332 9.40 -20.97 43.30
N ALA A 333 10.69 -21.32 43.44
CA ALA A 333 11.11 -22.70 43.64
C ALA A 333 10.85 -23.20 45.06
N GLU A 334 10.85 -22.28 46.03
CA GLU A 334 10.59 -22.51 47.45
C GLU A 334 9.49 -21.58 47.94
N CYS A 335 8.76 -22.02 48.96
CA CYS A 335 7.78 -21.20 49.62
C CYS A 335 8.44 -20.21 50.60
N ASP A 336 8.23 -18.91 50.41
CA ASP A 336 8.77 -17.86 51.29
C ASP A 336 8.27 -17.96 52.74
N GLY A 337 7.11 -18.61 52.96
CA GLY A 337 6.50 -18.75 54.28
C GLY A 337 7.06 -19.91 55.10
N CYS A 338 7.30 -21.07 54.47
CA CYS A 338 7.67 -22.31 55.19
C CYS A 338 8.88 -23.06 54.61
N GLY A 339 9.47 -22.61 53.51
CA GLY A 339 10.59 -23.25 52.84
C GLY A 339 10.25 -24.55 52.08
N ALA A 340 8.97 -24.91 51.97
CA ALA A 340 8.57 -26.08 51.19
C ALA A 340 8.90 -25.89 49.70
N LEU A 341 9.39 -26.93 49.04
CA LEU A 341 9.67 -26.93 47.61
C LEU A 341 8.35 -26.82 46.83
N LEU A 342 8.21 -25.75 46.04
CA LEU A 342 7.07 -25.52 45.16
C LEU A 342 7.37 -26.01 43.73
N GLN A 343 8.62 -25.88 43.31
CA GLN A 343 9.14 -26.45 42.06
C GLN A 343 10.51 -27.07 42.34
N SER A 344 10.61 -28.38 42.18
CA SER A 344 11.84 -29.14 42.41
C SER A 344 12.42 -29.75 41.14
N LYS A 345 13.72 -30.04 41.18
CA LYS A 345 14.42 -30.95 40.27
C LYS A 345 15.22 -31.96 41.10
N PRO A 346 15.44 -33.19 40.63
CA PRO A 346 16.38 -34.09 41.28
C PRO A 346 17.81 -33.59 41.08
N CYS A 347 18.64 -33.67 42.12
CA CYS A 347 20.06 -33.37 42.04
C CYS A 347 20.76 -34.28 41.02
N VAL A 348 21.65 -33.72 40.19
CA VAL A 348 22.39 -34.47 39.14
C VAL A 348 23.30 -35.59 39.68
N SER A 349 23.63 -35.57 40.97
CA SER A 349 24.52 -36.55 41.61
C SER A 349 23.80 -37.46 42.60
N CYS A 350 23.09 -36.88 43.58
CA CYS A 350 22.46 -37.65 44.66
C CYS A 350 20.96 -37.91 44.46
N ALA A 351 20.36 -37.40 43.39
CA ALA A 351 18.94 -37.55 43.04
C ALA A 351 17.92 -37.00 44.06
N GLU A 352 18.37 -36.32 45.12
CA GLU A 352 17.49 -35.65 46.09
C GLU A 352 16.77 -34.46 45.44
N ASP A 353 15.51 -34.23 45.82
CA ASP A 353 14.74 -33.10 45.31
C ASP A 353 15.28 -31.78 45.86
N ILE A 354 15.78 -30.94 44.95
CA ILE A 354 16.33 -29.61 45.24
C ILE A 354 15.52 -28.55 44.49
N PRO A 355 15.61 -27.26 44.87
CA PRO A 355 14.92 -26.19 44.16
C PRO A 355 15.26 -26.19 42.66
N LEU A 356 14.27 -25.97 41.80
CA LEU A 356 14.44 -26.02 40.33
C LEU A 356 15.62 -25.16 39.84
N LEU A 357 15.82 -23.99 40.43
CA LEU A 357 16.89 -23.04 40.09
C LEU A 357 18.15 -23.18 40.95
N ALA A 358 18.24 -24.19 41.82
CA ALA A 358 19.43 -24.41 42.64
C ALA A 358 20.67 -24.62 41.74
N THR A 359 21.70 -23.81 41.98
CA THR A 359 23.00 -23.85 41.29
C THR A 359 24.00 -24.76 41.99
N SER A 360 23.71 -25.18 43.22
CA SER A 360 24.47 -26.19 43.96
C SER A 360 23.50 -27.05 44.78
N CYS A 361 23.83 -28.32 44.98
CA CYS A 361 23.02 -29.19 45.83
C CYS A 361 23.30 -28.87 47.31
N PRO A 362 22.28 -28.53 48.12
CA PRO A 362 22.46 -28.26 49.55
C PRO A 362 22.98 -29.48 50.33
N GLU A 363 22.62 -30.69 49.87
CA GLU A 363 22.92 -31.94 50.56
C GLU A 363 24.29 -32.51 50.20
N CYS A 364 24.65 -32.54 48.90
CA CYS A 364 25.91 -33.14 48.44
C CYS A 364 26.96 -32.12 47.97
N GLY A 365 26.61 -30.85 47.86
CA GLY A 365 27.53 -29.77 47.45
C GLY A 365 27.89 -29.75 45.96
N GLU A 366 27.34 -30.66 45.14
CA GLU A 366 27.67 -30.72 43.71
C GLU A 366 27.13 -29.50 42.95
N ASP A 367 27.93 -28.99 42.02
CA ASP A 367 27.56 -27.89 41.13
C ASP A 367 26.47 -28.34 40.16
N GLN A 368 25.29 -27.72 40.27
CA GLN A 368 24.14 -27.99 39.40
C GLN A 368 24.17 -27.12 38.14
N ALA A 369 25.11 -26.17 38.03
CA ALA A 369 25.35 -25.31 36.87
C ALA A 369 26.29 -25.94 35.83
N ARG A 370 26.84 -27.14 36.09
CA ARG A 370 27.22 -28.06 35.01
C ARG A 370 25.96 -28.61 34.37
N GLY A 371 25.23 -27.74 33.68
CA GLY A 371 24.25 -28.16 32.71
C GLY A 371 24.97 -29.11 31.77
N SER A 372 24.52 -30.36 31.69
CA SER A 372 24.87 -31.19 30.56
C SER A 372 24.66 -30.37 29.29
N PRO A 373 25.60 -30.42 28.32
CA PRO A 373 25.53 -29.64 27.10
C PRO A 373 24.09 -29.66 26.56
N VAL A 374 23.42 -28.50 26.56
CA VAL A 374 22.01 -28.42 26.16
C VAL A 374 21.95 -28.55 24.64
N PRO A 375 21.34 -29.62 24.12
CA PRO A 375 21.26 -29.80 22.68
C PRO A 375 20.50 -28.63 22.02
N TRP A 376 20.93 -28.24 20.82
CA TRP A 376 20.35 -27.11 20.08
C TRP A 376 19.61 -27.59 18.84
N ASN A 377 18.48 -26.96 18.53
CA ASN A 377 17.70 -27.27 17.34
C ASN A 377 18.15 -26.38 16.18
N CYS A 378 18.43 -26.99 15.03
CA CYS A 378 18.78 -26.26 13.83
C CYS A 378 17.62 -25.40 13.33
N GLN A 379 17.87 -24.11 13.08
CA GLN A 379 16.84 -23.18 12.60
C GLN A 379 16.31 -23.52 11.20
N PHE A 380 17.04 -24.29 10.40
CA PHE A 380 16.67 -24.63 9.03
C PHE A 380 15.98 -25.99 8.89
N CYS A 381 16.56 -27.05 9.49
CA CYS A 381 16.01 -28.41 9.38
C CYS A 381 15.29 -28.91 10.65
N GLY A 382 15.38 -28.18 11.76
CA GLY A 382 14.80 -28.58 13.04
C GLY A 382 15.52 -29.73 13.75
N TYR A 383 16.60 -30.28 13.18
CA TYR A 383 17.36 -31.37 13.79
C TYR A 383 18.00 -30.93 15.11
N THR A 384 17.89 -31.78 16.12
CA THR A 384 18.48 -31.58 17.44
C THR A 384 19.93 -32.07 17.44
N ASN A 385 20.87 -31.13 17.58
CA ASN A 385 22.30 -31.38 17.63
C ASN A 385 22.79 -31.42 19.07
N SER A 386 23.95 -32.05 19.29
CA SER A 386 24.61 -32.02 20.59
C SER A 386 25.16 -30.62 20.86
N ALA A 387 25.31 -30.20 22.12
CA ALA A 387 25.79 -28.84 22.39
C ALA A 387 27.28 -28.59 22.07
N GLU A 388 28.03 -29.64 21.76
CA GLU A 388 29.41 -29.53 21.28
C GLU A 388 29.50 -29.35 19.75
N ASP A 389 28.39 -29.58 19.03
CA ASP A 389 28.35 -29.48 17.58
C ASP A 389 28.33 -28.01 17.14
N LEU A 390 29.35 -27.60 16.38
CA LEU A 390 29.46 -26.25 15.79
C LEU A 390 28.62 -26.06 14.52
N GLY A 391 27.99 -27.13 14.03
CA GLY A 391 27.13 -27.10 12.86
C GLY A 391 26.19 -28.31 12.84
N CYS A 392 25.09 -28.18 12.12
CA CYS A 392 24.04 -29.17 12.16
C CYS A 392 24.48 -30.50 11.53
N GLY A 393 24.35 -31.60 12.25
CA GLY A 393 24.70 -32.94 11.75
C GLY A 393 23.89 -33.41 10.54
N GLN A 394 22.73 -32.78 10.28
CA GLN A 394 21.89 -33.12 9.13
C GLN A 394 22.08 -32.17 7.95
N CYS A 395 22.07 -30.85 8.18
CA CYS A 395 22.10 -29.86 7.10
C CYS A 395 23.40 -29.04 7.01
N ALA A 396 24.37 -29.32 7.87
CA ALA A 396 25.65 -28.62 7.99
C ALA A 396 25.57 -27.11 8.27
N LEU A 397 24.37 -26.57 8.57
CA LEU A 397 24.21 -25.16 8.93
C LEU A 397 24.93 -24.88 10.26
N ALA A 398 25.81 -23.88 10.28
CA ALA A 398 26.57 -23.53 11.49
C ALA A 398 25.66 -23.11 12.65
N ILE A 399 26.11 -23.32 13.88
CA ILE A 399 25.44 -22.82 15.07
C ILE A 399 25.31 -21.29 15.00
N ASP A 400 24.13 -20.76 15.36
CA ASP A 400 23.75 -19.34 15.26
C ASP A 400 23.69 -18.73 13.84
N ALA A 401 23.90 -19.51 12.77
CA ALA A 401 23.69 -19.00 11.43
C ALA A 401 22.19 -18.75 11.18
N PRO A 402 21.83 -17.60 10.57
CA PRO A 402 20.43 -17.31 10.26
C PRO A 402 19.88 -18.31 9.25
N HIS A 403 18.56 -18.51 9.27
CA HIS A 403 17.88 -19.36 8.30
C HIS A 403 18.29 -18.97 6.86
N PRO A 404 18.66 -19.91 5.96
CA PRO A 404 19.16 -19.58 4.62
C PRO A 404 18.22 -18.73 3.77
N ALA A 405 16.90 -18.95 3.89
CA ALA A 405 15.87 -18.14 3.24
C ALA A 405 15.41 -16.91 4.07
N SER A 406 16.11 -16.52 5.12
CA SER A 406 15.82 -15.29 5.87
C SER A 406 16.32 -14.05 5.11
N ARG A 407 15.68 -12.91 5.37
CA ARG A 407 16.07 -11.63 4.75
C ARG A 407 17.56 -11.31 4.93
N GLU A 408 18.09 -11.54 6.13
CA GLU A 408 19.51 -11.28 6.45
C GLU A 408 20.46 -12.18 5.66
N ALA A 409 20.16 -13.49 5.58
CA ALA A 409 20.99 -14.44 4.85
C ALA A 409 20.98 -14.15 3.34
N LEU A 410 19.78 -13.89 2.78
CA LEU A 410 19.60 -13.64 1.36
C LEU A 410 20.25 -12.32 0.93
N ALA A 411 20.11 -11.24 1.71
CA ALA A 411 20.73 -9.95 1.42
C ALA A 411 22.26 -10.00 1.32
N ARG A 412 22.91 -10.97 1.98
CA ARG A 412 24.36 -11.18 1.90
C ARG A 412 24.80 -11.90 0.61
N LEU A 413 23.88 -12.61 -0.05
CA LEU A 413 24.15 -13.52 -1.17
C LEU A 413 23.42 -13.10 -2.47
N SER A 414 22.90 -11.88 -2.50
CA SER A 414 22.14 -11.35 -3.62
C SER A 414 22.64 -9.98 -4.07
N GLN A 415 22.36 -9.60 -5.30
CA GLN A 415 22.62 -8.27 -5.84
C GLN A 415 21.32 -7.62 -6.30
N LEU A 416 21.22 -6.29 -6.15
CA LEU A 416 20.03 -5.56 -6.60
C LEU A 416 19.95 -5.64 -8.13
N ASP A 417 18.76 -5.97 -8.62
CA ASP A 417 18.43 -5.98 -10.04
C ASP A 417 17.76 -4.64 -10.39
N ASP A 418 18.51 -3.76 -11.05
CA ASP A 418 18.06 -2.40 -11.38
C ASP A 418 16.95 -2.36 -12.44
N GLU A 419 16.85 -3.38 -13.30
CA GLU A 419 15.85 -3.43 -14.38
C GLU A 419 14.47 -3.84 -13.82
N LEU A 420 14.47 -4.78 -12.89
CA LEU A 420 13.27 -5.26 -12.21
C LEU A 420 12.89 -4.40 -10.99
N THR A 421 13.79 -3.55 -10.49
CA THR A 421 13.51 -2.65 -9.37
C THR A 421 12.81 -1.38 -9.84
N LYS A 422 11.66 -1.05 -9.24
CA LYS A 422 10.91 0.17 -9.54
C LYS A 422 10.48 0.85 -8.23
N SER A 423 10.64 2.16 -8.11
CA SER A 423 10.36 2.91 -6.88
C SER A 423 9.28 3.98 -7.10
N GLY A 424 8.48 4.24 -6.07
CA GLY A 424 7.43 5.26 -6.08
C GLY A 424 6.27 4.97 -7.04
N CYS A 425 6.09 3.72 -7.45
CA CYS A 425 5.13 3.32 -8.45
C CYS A 425 3.69 3.50 -7.94
N ARG A 426 2.79 3.98 -8.81
CA ARG A 426 1.36 4.09 -8.51
C ARG A 426 0.58 3.28 -9.53
N ILE A 427 -0.25 2.37 -9.05
CA ILE A 427 -0.99 1.43 -9.87
C ILE A 427 -2.47 1.78 -9.85
N LEU A 428 -3.09 1.85 -11.03
CA LEU A 428 -4.52 2.11 -11.15
C LEU A 428 -5.33 0.92 -10.61
N LEU A 429 -6.18 1.17 -9.62
CA LEU A 429 -7.03 0.17 -8.97
C LEU A 429 -8.38 0.01 -9.69
N ALA A 430 -9.15 -1.02 -9.31
CA ALA A 430 -10.40 -1.37 -10.00
C ALA A 430 -11.51 -0.33 -9.87
N ASN A 431 -11.45 0.49 -8.82
CA ASN A 431 -12.35 1.62 -8.58
C ASN A 431 -11.92 2.91 -9.30
N GLY A 432 -10.85 2.87 -10.10
CA GLY A 432 -10.29 4.03 -10.80
C GLY A 432 -9.38 4.92 -9.95
N ALA A 433 -9.18 4.61 -8.67
CA ALA A 433 -8.22 5.32 -7.82
C ALA A 433 -6.79 4.83 -8.10
N GLN A 434 -5.80 5.68 -7.81
CA GLN A 434 -4.39 5.27 -7.79
C GLN A 434 -4.04 4.63 -6.46
N SER A 435 -3.17 3.62 -6.47
CA SER A 435 -2.62 3.07 -5.23
C SER A 435 -1.77 4.11 -4.49
N ASP A 436 -1.53 3.84 -3.21
CA ASP A 436 -0.40 4.43 -2.50
C ASP A 436 0.92 4.09 -3.22
N PRO A 437 1.97 4.93 -3.08
CA PRO A 437 3.28 4.65 -3.65
C PRO A 437 3.79 3.28 -3.22
N LEU A 438 4.27 2.50 -4.19
CA LEU A 438 4.81 1.17 -3.99
C LEU A 438 6.25 1.12 -4.51
N ASP A 439 7.17 0.70 -3.65
CA ASP A 439 8.53 0.34 -4.03
C ASP A 439 8.62 -1.18 -4.22
N ILE A 440 9.04 -1.61 -5.40
CA ILE A 440 9.32 -3.00 -5.74
C ILE A 440 10.85 -3.12 -5.84
N LYS A 441 11.47 -3.82 -4.89
CA LYS A 441 12.93 -4.03 -4.85
C LYS A 441 13.22 -5.48 -5.15
N VAL A 442 13.96 -5.74 -6.22
CA VAL A 442 14.26 -7.10 -6.68
C VAL A 442 15.75 -7.37 -6.52
N TRP A 443 16.07 -8.50 -5.90
CA TRP A 443 17.44 -8.94 -5.63
C TRP A 443 17.68 -10.30 -6.32
N GLY A 444 18.60 -10.34 -7.27
CA GLY A 444 19.04 -11.57 -7.92
C GLY A 444 19.94 -12.39 -6.99
N CYS A 445 19.53 -13.63 -6.69
CA CYS A 445 20.28 -14.57 -5.87
C CYS A 445 21.17 -15.45 -6.73
N SER A 446 22.40 -15.70 -6.28
CA SER A 446 23.34 -16.59 -7.00
C SER A 446 23.19 -18.07 -6.67
N THR A 447 22.22 -18.42 -5.82
CA THR A 447 22.01 -19.78 -5.30
C THR A 447 20.54 -20.13 -5.27
N GLU A 448 20.25 -21.42 -5.39
CA GLU A 448 18.91 -21.98 -5.31
C GLU A 448 18.21 -21.59 -3.99
N LEU A 449 16.98 -21.07 -4.09
CA LEU A 449 16.21 -20.64 -2.93
C LEU A 449 15.42 -21.82 -2.33
N LYS A 450 15.79 -22.23 -1.13
CA LYS A 450 15.11 -23.31 -0.38
C LYS A 450 14.54 -22.78 0.95
N PRO A 451 13.22 -22.54 1.03
CA PRO A 451 12.57 -22.06 2.25
C PRO A 451 12.54 -23.11 3.36
N THR A 452 12.61 -24.39 3.02
CA THR A 452 12.58 -25.50 3.97
C THR A 452 13.68 -26.50 3.64
N TRP A 453 14.26 -27.13 4.66
CA TRP A 453 15.20 -28.21 4.48
C TRP A 453 14.56 -29.40 3.75
N ASP A 454 15.27 -29.95 2.75
CA ASP A 454 14.79 -31.04 1.86
C ASP A 454 13.48 -30.73 1.10
N GLY A 455 13.06 -29.46 1.08
CA GLY A 455 11.92 -28.99 0.33
C GLY A 455 12.26 -28.66 -1.13
N PRO A 456 11.23 -28.48 -1.98
CA PRO A 456 11.44 -27.99 -3.34
C PRO A 456 12.02 -26.58 -3.29
N ALA A 457 12.88 -26.28 -4.25
CA ALA A 457 13.28 -24.91 -4.50
C ALA A 457 12.10 -24.08 -4.99
N VAL A 458 12.18 -22.79 -4.73
CA VAL A 458 11.20 -21.80 -5.17
C VAL A 458 11.89 -20.76 -6.04
N PRO A 459 11.21 -20.18 -7.03
CA PRO A 459 11.81 -19.17 -7.89
C PRO A 459 12.05 -17.84 -7.18
N LEU A 460 11.33 -17.56 -6.09
CA LEU A 460 11.45 -16.32 -5.34
C LEU A 460 11.06 -16.46 -3.86
N ALA A 461 11.57 -15.54 -3.03
CA ALA A 461 11.21 -15.35 -1.63
C ALA A 461 10.87 -13.86 -1.37
N LEU A 462 9.89 -13.60 -0.49
CA LEU A 462 9.25 -12.28 -0.36
C LEU A 462 9.30 -11.74 1.07
N PHE A 463 9.55 -10.43 1.19
CA PHE A 463 9.42 -9.67 2.43
C PHE A 463 8.60 -8.40 2.16
N LYS A 464 7.51 -8.23 2.92
CA LYS A 464 6.53 -7.16 2.72
C LYS A 464 6.58 -6.17 3.90
N GLU A 465 6.75 -4.89 3.60
CA GLU A 465 6.57 -3.78 4.52
C GLU A 465 5.51 -2.81 3.95
N PRO A 466 4.90 -1.92 4.75
CA PRO A 466 3.97 -0.92 4.21
C PRO A 466 4.63 -0.06 3.12
N GLY A 467 4.12 -0.12 1.89
CA GLY A 467 4.65 0.59 0.73
C GLY A 467 5.88 -0.03 0.07
N VAL A 468 6.41 -1.17 0.56
CA VAL A 468 7.61 -1.80 0.00
C VAL A 468 7.44 -3.31 -0.12
N VAL A 469 7.71 -3.84 -1.32
CA VAL A 469 7.77 -5.28 -1.59
C VAL A 469 9.20 -5.61 -2.01
N GLU A 470 9.89 -6.38 -1.16
CA GLU A 470 11.25 -6.84 -1.41
C GLU A 470 11.23 -8.31 -1.84
N ILE A 471 11.79 -8.58 -3.01
CA ILE A 471 11.74 -9.88 -3.69
C ILE A 471 13.16 -10.37 -3.92
N PHE A 472 13.46 -11.56 -3.43
CA PHE A 472 14.69 -12.28 -3.73
C PHE A 472 14.38 -13.32 -4.80
N LEU A 473 15.00 -13.22 -5.97
CA LEU A 473 14.70 -14.04 -7.15
C LEU A 473 15.88 -14.94 -7.49
N ASP A 474 15.63 -16.22 -7.74
CA ASP A 474 16.62 -17.17 -8.25
C ASP A 474 16.48 -17.30 -9.77
N PRO A 475 17.34 -16.63 -10.56
CA PRO A 475 17.22 -16.65 -12.02
C PRO A 475 17.54 -18.03 -12.63
N THR A 476 18.15 -18.93 -11.86
CA THR A 476 18.51 -20.29 -12.32
C THR A 476 17.37 -21.29 -12.15
N HIS A 477 16.27 -20.90 -11.51
CA HIS A 477 15.15 -21.78 -11.27
C HIS A 477 14.53 -22.29 -12.60
N PRO A 478 14.19 -23.60 -12.72
CA PRO A 478 13.69 -24.19 -13.97
C PRO A 478 12.45 -23.53 -14.58
N VAL A 479 11.68 -22.78 -13.79
CA VAL A 479 10.51 -22.02 -14.28
C VAL A 479 10.89 -20.98 -15.34
N PHE A 480 12.09 -20.41 -15.26
CA PHE A 480 12.56 -19.38 -16.19
C PHE A 480 13.18 -20.01 -17.45
N GLY A 481 13.91 -21.12 -17.29
CA GLY A 481 14.55 -21.83 -18.40
C GLY A 481 13.61 -22.80 -19.14
N ASP A 482 13.03 -23.77 -18.43
CA ASP A 482 12.26 -24.85 -19.06
C ASP A 482 10.83 -24.42 -19.38
N LEU A 483 10.20 -23.66 -18.49
CA LEU A 483 8.82 -23.21 -18.63
C LEU A 483 8.70 -21.81 -19.27
N GLN A 484 9.84 -21.14 -19.51
CA GLN A 484 9.92 -19.87 -20.23
C GLN A 484 9.04 -18.75 -19.64
N VAL A 485 8.73 -18.83 -18.33
CA VAL A 485 8.08 -17.73 -17.61
C VAL A 485 9.10 -16.60 -17.49
N LYS A 486 8.68 -15.34 -17.66
CA LYS A 486 9.63 -14.22 -17.50
C LYS A 486 9.73 -13.82 -16.03
N PRO A 487 10.93 -13.51 -15.49
CA PRO A 487 11.10 -13.01 -14.12
C PRO A 487 10.14 -11.87 -13.73
N VAL A 488 9.95 -10.92 -14.66
CA VAL A 488 9.04 -9.77 -14.49
C VAL A 488 7.58 -10.18 -14.27
N GLU A 489 7.11 -11.29 -14.84
CA GLU A 489 5.73 -11.76 -14.69
C GLU A 489 5.47 -12.24 -13.26
N LEU A 490 6.44 -12.94 -12.66
CA LEU A 490 6.34 -13.38 -11.26
C LEU A 490 6.46 -12.20 -10.30
N VAL A 491 7.41 -11.29 -10.54
CA VAL A 491 7.55 -10.04 -9.78
C VAL A 491 6.26 -9.22 -9.78
N ALA A 492 5.68 -9.00 -10.96
CA ALA A 492 4.43 -8.27 -11.11
C ALA A 492 3.24 -8.98 -10.43
N THR A 493 3.22 -10.32 -10.44
CA THR A 493 2.18 -11.11 -9.78
C THR A 493 2.25 -10.99 -8.26
N GLU A 494 3.44 -10.99 -7.68
CA GLU A 494 3.61 -10.81 -6.23
C GLU A 494 3.28 -9.38 -5.78
N ALA A 495 3.68 -8.38 -6.55
CA ALA A 495 3.25 -6.99 -6.33
C ALA A 495 1.72 -6.84 -6.47
N ALA A 496 1.11 -7.53 -7.42
CA ALA A 496 -0.35 -7.56 -7.60
C ALA A 496 -1.05 -8.22 -6.42
N LEU A 497 -0.52 -9.33 -5.89
CA LEU A 497 -1.05 -9.99 -4.70
C LEU A 497 -0.97 -9.07 -3.48
N TYR A 498 0.16 -8.38 -3.28
CA TYR A 498 0.31 -7.39 -2.22
C TYR A 498 -0.76 -6.28 -2.32
N LEU A 499 -0.96 -5.71 -3.51
CA LEU A 499 -1.98 -4.67 -3.73
C LEU A 499 -3.41 -5.20 -3.57
N TYR A 500 -3.67 -6.44 -3.96
CA TYR A 500 -4.95 -7.10 -3.75
C TYR A 500 -5.26 -7.26 -2.25
N GLU A 501 -4.28 -7.71 -1.47
CA GLU A 501 -4.39 -7.87 -0.01
C GLU A 501 -4.55 -6.53 0.71
N LEU A 502 -3.91 -5.46 0.24
CA LEU A 502 -4.02 -4.12 0.81
C LEU A 502 -5.40 -3.50 0.56
N ASN A 503 -6.02 -3.80 -0.58
CA ASN A 503 -7.27 -3.20 -1.04
C ASN A 503 -8.48 -4.13 -0.85
N ARG A 504 -8.60 -4.76 0.32
CA ARG A 504 -9.67 -5.76 0.59
C ARG A 504 -11.09 -5.23 0.40
N SER A 505 -11.29 -3.91 0.51
CA SER A 505 -12.59 -3.27 0.24
C SER A 505 -13.07 -3.45 -1.21
N LEU A 506 -12.14 -3.70 -2.14
CA LEU A 506 -12.42 -3.94 -3.55
C LEU A 506 -12.63 -5.43 -3.87
N ILE A 507 -12.55 -6.33 -2.88
CA ILE A 507 -12.85 -7.75 -3.07
C ILE A 507 -14.32 -7.89 -3.51
N GLY A 508 -14.52 -8.52 -4.67
CA GLY A 508 -15.83 -8.65 -5.32
C GLY A 508 -16.14 -7.55 -6.34
N HIS A 509 -15.32 -6.49 -6.43
CA HIS A 509 -15.42 -5.50 -7.50
C HIS A 509 -14.93 -6.09 -8.83
N LYS A 510 -15.67 -5.84 -9.92
CA LYS A 510 -15.26 -6.28 -11.26
C LYS A 510 -13.90 -5.67 -11.61
N GLY A 511 -12.94 -6.51 -11.98
CA GLY A 511 -11.58 -6.08 -12.33
C GLY A 511 -10.62 -5.91 -11.14
N HIS A 512 -11.03 -6.16 -9.89
CA HIS A 512 -10.11 -6.31 -8.77
C HIS A 512 -9.75 -7.78 -8.59
N THR A 513 -8.85 -8.26 -9.43
CA THR A 513 -8.28 -9.62 -9.35
C THR A 513 -6.77 -9.52 -9.46
N ILE A 514 -6.06 -10.54 -8.96
CA ILE A 514 -4.61 -10.61 -9.08
C ILE A 514 -4.22 -10.47 -10.56
N SER A 515 -4.81 -11.26 -11.46
CA SER A 515 -4.50 -11.20 -12.90
C SER A 515 -4.72 -9.82 -13.53
N ALA A 516 -5.77 -9.11 -13.15
CA ALA A 516 -6.04 -7.76 -13.68
C ALA A 516 -5.05 -6.73 -13.14
N LEU A 517 -4.63 -6.87 -11.88
CA LEU A 517 -3.59 -6.03 -11.30
C LEU A 517 -2.23 -6.35 -11.91
N THR A 518 -1.87 -7.63 -12.07
CA THR A 518 -0.64 -8.07 -12.75
C THR A 518 -0.54 -7.44 -14.14
N ALA A 519 -1.59 -7.53 -14.95
CA ALA A 519 -1.60 -6.93 -16.29
C ALA A 519 -1.35 -5.42 -16.26
N ARG A 520 -2.01 -4.69 -15.35
CA ARG A 520 -1.82 -3.24 -15.19
C ARG A 520 -0.42 -2.86 -14.73
N ILE A 521 0.16 -3.66 -13.84
CA ILE A 521 1.54 -3.45 -13.39
C ILE A 521 2.51 -3.68 -14.55
N LEU A 522 2.34 -4.79 -15.29
CA LEU A 522 3.18 -5.09 -16.46
C LEU A 522 3.07 -3.98 -17.51
N GLU A 523 1.86 -3.56 -17.88
CA GLU A 523 1.63 -2.48 -18.84
C GLU A 523 2.17 -1.12 -18.34
N GLY A 524 2.00 -0.81 -17.06
CA GLY A 524 2.31 0.50 -16.50
C GLY A 524 3.79 0.70 -16.15
N LEU A 525 4.50 -0.37 -15.76
CA LEU A 525 5.88 -0.28 -15.27
C LEU A 525 6.91 -0.87 -16.24
N TRP A 526 6.53 -1.92 -16.97
CA TRP A 526 7.41 -2.65 -17.90
C TRP A 526 6.82 -2.72 -19.31
N GLY A 527 5.82 -1.87 -19.61
CA GLY A 527 5.06 -1.92 -20.85
C GLY A 527 5.95 -1.76 -22.07
N ASP A 528 6.83 -0.76 -22.08
CA ASP A 528 7.74 -0.49 -23.20
C ASP A 528 8.82 -1.58 -23.36
N GLU A 529 9.32 -2.11 -22.25
CA GLU A 529 10.35 -3.18 -22.21
C GLU A 529 9.76 -4.52 -22.69
N LEU A 530 8.50 -4.82 -22.35
CA LEU A 530 7.79 -6.02 -22.78
C LEU A 530 7.15 -5.88 -24.17
N SER A 531 6.86 -4.65 -24.59
CA SER A 531 6.26 -4.30 -25.88
C SER A 531 7.30 -3.87 -26.90
N ALA A 532 8.54 -4.41 -26.85
CA ALA A 532 9.45 -4.36 -27.99
C ALA A 532 8.73 -5.00 -29.19
N GLY A 533 7.94 -4.17 -29.88
CA GLY A 533 7.05 -4.61 -30.92
C GLY A 533 7.88 -5.16 -32.08
N PRO A 534 7.28 -5.92 -32.99
CA PRO A 534 7.97 -6.43 -34.17
C PRO A 534 8.85 -5.37 -34.84
N GLU A 535 8.40 -4.12 -34.89
CA GLU A 535 9.11 -2.99 -35.49
C GLU A 535 10.31 -2.50 -34.66
N ALA A 536 10.24 -2.51 -33.34
CA ALA A 536 11.37 -2.15 -32.48
C ALA A 536 12.50 -3.18 -32.60
N VAL A 537 12.14 -4.47 -32.60
CA VAL A 537 13.11 -5.56 -32.80
C VAL A 537 13.72 -5.50 -34.20
N LYS A 538 12.91 -5.29 -35.24
CA LYS A 538 13.42 -5.10 -36.63
C LYS A 538 14.35 -3.88 -36.74
N ALA A 539 14.03 -2.77 -36.08
CA ALA A 539 14.88 -1.58 -36.07
C ALA A 539 16.22 -1.85 -35.37
N GLY A 540 16.21 -2.53 -34.21
CA GLY A 540 17.42 -2.96 -33.51
C GLY A 540 18.30 -3.88 -34.35
N ILE A 541 17.70 -4.91 -34.98
CA ILE A 541 18.41 -5.82 -35.88
C ILE A 541 19.03 -5.05 -37.06
N THR A 542 18.31 -4.08 -37.64
CA THR A 542 18.83 -3.25 -38.75
C THR A 542 20.05 -2.44 -38.31
N ALA A 543 19.94 -1.74 -37.18
CA ALA A 543 21.03 -0.95 -36.61
C ALA A 543 22.25 -1.83 -36.28
N PHE A 544 22.02 -3.03 -35.76
CA PHE A 544 23.07 -4.00 -35.50
C PHE A 544 23.82 -4.39 -36.78
N PHE A 545 23.12 -4.79 -37.84
CA PHE A 545 23.77 -5.14 -39.11
C PHE A 545 24.51 -3.96 -39.75
N ASP A 546 24.01 -2.73 -39.60
CA ASP A 546 24.69 -1.53 -40.07
C ASP A 546 25.99 -1.29 -39.29
N ALA A 547 25.97 -1.49 -37.96
CA ALA A 547 27.15 -1.37 -37.12
C ALA A 547 28.19 -2.47 -37.42
N VAL A 548 27.74 -3.68 -37.74
CA VAL A 548 28.61 -4.78 -38.21
C VAL A 548 29.24 -4.43 -39.56
N ALA A 549 28.44 -3.92 -40.50
CA ALA A 549 28.93 -3.50 -41.82
C ALA A 549 30.02 -2.42 -41.71
N GLU A 550 29.86 -1.48 -40.77
CA GLU A 550 30.87 -0.44 -40.52
C GLU A 550 32.16 -1.04 -39.92
N ARG A 551 32.05 -1.95 -38.94
CA ARG A 551 33.22 -2.60 -38.32
C ARG A 551 34.03 -3.45 -39.32
N LEU A 552 33.36 -4.03 -40.32
CA LEU A 552 33.99 -4.83 -41.37
C LEU A 552 34.50 -4.00 -42.55
N ARG A 553 34.30 -2.67 -42.54
CA ARG A 553 34.82 -1.78 -43.59
C ARG A 553 36.35 -1.78 -43.56
N GLY A 554 36.96 -1.90 -44.74
CA GLY A 554 38.41 -1.93 -44.93
C GLY A 554 39.07 -3.29 -44.65
N CYS A 555 38.28 -4.31 -44.33
CA CYS A 555 38.75 -5.69 -44.18
C CYS A 555 38.94 -6.35 -45.56
N SER A 556 40.08 -7.02 -45.78
CA SER A 556 40.39 -7.69 -47.06
C SER A 556 39.36 -8.75 -47.44
N GLU A 557 38.86 -9.47 -46.44
CA GLU A 557 37.91 -10.57 -46.55
C GLU A 557 36.54 -10.07 -47.03
N ALA A 558 36.20 -8.79 -46.80
CA ALA A 558 34.99 -8.19 -47.35
C ALA A 558 35.10 -7.98 -48.86
N THR A 559 36.28 -7.65 -49.37
CA THR A 559 36.54 -7.52 -50.82
C THR A 559 36.52 -8.89 -51.49
N ASP A 560 37.17 -9.89 -50.87
CA ASP A 560 37.18 -11.27 -51.37
C ASP A 560 35.77 -11.87 -51.40
N PHE A 561 34.97 -11.64 -50.36
CA PHE A 561 33.59 -12.14 -50.30
C PHE A 561 32.72 -11.62 -51.45
N TYR A 562 32.90 -10.38 -51.90
CA TYR A 562 32.16 -9.85 -53.04
C TYR A 562 32.45 -10.63 -54.34
N LEU A 563 33.70 -11.05 -54.53
CA LEU A 563 34.11 -11.83 -55.70
C LEU A 563 33.53 -13.26 -55.66
N ASP A 564 33.28 -13.78 -54.46
CA ASP A 564 32.66 -15.10 -54.24
C ASP A 564 31.12 -15.09 -54.41
N LEU A 565 30.49 -13.91 -54.45
CA LEU A 565 29.05 -13.80 -54.69
C LEU A 565 28.68 -14.26 -56.10
N ARG A 566 27.58 -15.03 -56.21
CA ARG A 566 27.03 -15.40 -57.53
C ARG A 566 26.54 -14.17 -58.28
N GLU A 567 26.51 -14.28 -59.61
CA GLU A 567 26.04 -13.19 -60.50
C GLU A 567 24.66 -12.64 -60.09
N THR A 568 23.74 -13.51 -59.67
CA THR A 568 22.41 -13.09 -59.19
C THR A 568 22.45 -12.30 -57.88
N GLN A 569 23.39 -12.62 -56.98
CA GLN A 569 23.58 -11.92 -55.70
C GLN A 569 24.26 -10.56 -55.93
N GLN A 570 25.23 -10.50 -56.84
CA GLN A 570 25.86 -9.26 -57.26
C GLN A 570 24.85 -8.31 -57.92
N GLN A 571 23.94 -8.82 -58.76
CA GLN A 571 22.86 -8.03 -59.36
C GLN A 571 21.89 -7.45 -58.32
N GLU A 572 21.54 -8.22 -57.30
CA GLU A 572 20.66 -7.75 -56.22
C GLU A 572 21.32 -6.66 -55.37
N LEU A 573 22.58 -6.86 -54.99
CA LEU A 573 23.38 -5.86 -54.29
C LEU A 573 23.54 -4.57 -55.12
N ALA A 574 23.86 -4.71 -56.41
CA ALA A 574 23.96 -3.58 -57.32
C ALA A 574 22.64 -2.81 -57.39
N THR A 575 21.50 -3.50 -57.43
CA THR A 575 20.17 -2.87 -57.38
C THR A 575 19.96 -2.08 -56.09
N GLY A 576 20.41 -2.59 -54.94
CA GLY A 576 20.39 -1.87 -53.66
C GLY A 576 21.20 -0.58 -53.69
N ILE A 577 22.42 -0.62 -54.25
CA ILE A 577 23.31 0.55 -54.39
C ILE A 577 22.73 1.57 -55.38
N VAL A 578 22.14 1.11 -56.49
CA VAL A 578 21.41 1.97 -57.45
C VAL A 578 20.27 2.71 -56.77
N ASN A 579 19.43 1.99 -56.02
CA ASN A 579 18.26 2.56 -55.34
C ASN A 579 18.67 3.58 -54.27
N ALA A 580 19.85 3.40 -53.66
CA ALA A 580 20.44 4.36 -52.73
C ALA A 580 21.08 5.59 -53.42
N GLY A 581 21.12 5.63 -54.75
CA GLY A 581 21.69 6.74 -55.53
C GLY A 581 23.22 6.80 -55.53
N ARG A 582 23.90 5.70 -55.21
CA ARG A 582 25.37 5.65 -54.99
C ARG A 582 26.16 4.98 -56.13
N MET A 583 25.61 4.97 -57.35
CA MET A 583 26.26 4.32 -58.50
C MET A 583 27.62 4.90 -58.88
N GLY A 584 27.83 6.21 -58.64
CA GLY A 584 29.11 6.86 -58.92
C GLY A 584 30.26 6.37 -58.03
N ASP A 585 29.93 5.76 -56.89
CA ASP A 585 30.89 5.36 -55.85
C ASP A 585 31.13 3.84 -55.85
N LEU A 586 30.59 3.11 -56.84
CA LEU A 586 30.57 1.64 -56.81
C LEU A 586 31.96 1.03 -56.65
N THR A 587 32.96 1.51 -57.40
CA THR A 587 34.33 1.01 -57.31
C THR A 587 34.93 1.24 -55.92
N GLU A 588 34.73 2.44 -55.36
CA GLU A 588 35.21 2.77 -54.01
C GLU A 588 34.52 1.94 -52.92
N LEU A 589 33.21 1.70 -53.05
CA LEU A 589 32.44 0.88 -52.11
C LEU A 589 32.85 -0.60 -52.16
N LEU A 590 33.27 -1.11 -53.32
CA LEU A 590 33.78 -2.48 -53.46
C LEU A 590 35.18 -2.61 -52.87
N ASP A 591 36.08 -1.67 -53.17
CA ASP A 591 37.46 -1.69 -52.69
C ASP A 591 37.56 -1.48 -51.16
N SER A 592 36.64 -0.72 -50.58
CA SER A 592 36.60 -0.42 -49.14
C SER A 592 35.73 -1.38 -48.32
N GLY A 593 35.00 -2.31 -48.94
CA GLY A 593 33.96 -3.10 -48.26
C GLY A 593 32.72 -2.29 -47.85
N GLY A 594 32.64 -1.00 -48.23
CA GLY A 594 31.49 -0.13 -47.94
C GLY A 594 30.16 -0.61 -48.55
N TYR A 595 30.20 -1.51 -49.54
CA TYR A 595 29.01 -2.13 -50.11
C TYR A 595 28.18 -2.93 -49.09
N LEU A 596 28.79 -3.40 -47.99
CA LEU A 596 28.12 -4.19 -46.95
C LEU A 596 26.91 -3.45 -46.33
N ALA A 597 26.95 -2.11 -46.28
CA ALA A 597 25.83 -1.31 -45.77
C ALA A 597 24.53 -1.50 -46.59
N TYR A 598 24.68 -1.81 -47.89
CA TYR A 598 23.58 -2.00 -48.84
C TYR A 598 23.27 -3.47 -49.14
N MET A 599 24.04 -4.39 -48.54
CA MET A 599 23.90 -5.82 -48.76
C MET A 599 22.65 -6.36 -48.05
N PRO A 600 21.83 -7.20 -48.72
CA PRO A 600 20.74 -7.91 -48.06
C PRO A 600 21.23 -8.66 -46.81
N ARG A 601 20.53 -8.48 -45.69
CA ARG A 601 21.01 -8.93 -44.36
C ARG A 601 21.24 -10.43 -44.26
N ARG A 602 20.51 -11.24 -45.04
CA ARG A 602 20.71 -12.69 -45.14
C ARG A 602 22.10 -13.10 -45.65
N TYR A 603 22.79 -12.26 -46.43
CA TYR A 603 24.13 -12.58 -46.94
C TYR A 603 25.24 -12.35 -45.90
N PHE A 604 24.96 -11.68 -44.78
CA PHE A 604 25.92 -11.61 -43.67
C PHE A 604 26.14 -12.97 -43.01
N VAL A 605 25.13 -13.86 -43.04
CA VAL A 605 25.28 -15.25 -42.58
C VAL A 605 26.26 -16.01 -43.47
N ASP A 606 26.13 -15.85 -44.79
CA ASP A 606 27.02 -16.47 -45.76
C ASP A 606 28.46 -15.93 -45.61
N PHE A 607 28.60 -14.62 -45.41
CA PHE A 607 29.91 -14.00 -45.18
C PHE A 607 30.57 -14.52 -43.90
N PHE A 608 29.83 -14.55 -42.79
CA PHE A 608 30.34 -15.05 -41.52
C PHE A 608 30.78 -16.52 -41.63
N ASN A 609 30.00 -17.37 -42.31
CA ASN A 609 30.33 -18.78 -42.47
C ASN A 609 31.57 -19.00 -43.36
N ASN A 610 31.84 -18.11 -44.34
CA ASN A 610 33.03 -18.19 -45.19
C ASN A 610 34.29 -17.72 -44.43
N SER A 611 34.16 -16.65 -43.63
CA SER A 611 35.30 -15.98 -43.01
C SER A 611 35.05 -15.64 -41.52
N PRO A 612 34.85 -16.64 -40.64
CA PRO A 612 34.50 -16.39 -39.23
C PRO A 612 35.62 -15.71 -38.43
N ASP A 613 36.88 -15.92 -38.81
CA ASP A 613 38.03 -15.36 -38.08
C ASP A 613 38.10 -13.83 -38.20
N ALA A 614 37.81 -13.27 -39.38
CA ALA A 614 37.73 -11.82 -39.57
C ALA A 614 36.66 -11.18 -38.67
N TRP A 615 35.57 -11.90 -38.41
CA TRP A 615 34.51 -11.43 -37.50
C TRP A 615 34.90 -11.54 -36.03
N PHE A 616 35.63 -12.58 -35.63
CA PHE A 616 36.19 -12.68 -34.27
C PHE A 616 37.32 -11.67 -34.01
N GLU A 617 37.94 -11.16 -35.06
CA GLU A 617 38.91 -10.08 -34.96
C GLU A 617 38.24 -8.70 -34.86
N HIS A 618 37.32 -8.39 -35.78
CA HIS A 618 36.80 -7.03 -35.97
C HIS A 618 35.43 -6.76 -35.31
N VAL A 619 34.61 -7.80 -35.09
CA VAL A 619 33.20 -7.63 -34.65
C VAL A 619 32.99 -8.12 -33.23
N TRP A 620 33.45 -9.33 -32.90
CA TRP A 620 33.15 -9.99 -31.63
C TRP A 620 34.38 -10.38 -30.82
N LEU A 621 34.25 -10.36 -29.50
CA LEU A 621 35.26 -10.89 -28.59
C LEU A 621 34.85 -12.30 -28.15
N VAL A 622 35.37 -13.32 -28.82
CA VAL A 622 35.06 -14.73 -28.49
C VAL A 622 36.24 -15.38 -27.79
N SER A 623 36.01 -15.92 -26.59
CA SER A 623 37.01 -16.67 -25.83
C SER A 623 36.99 -18.14 -26.24
N LEU A 624 37.88 -18.53 -27.14
CA LEU A 624 38.05 -19.93 -27.56
C LEU A 624 39.08 -20.64 -26.65
N PRO A 625 38.86 -21.93 -26.35
CA PRO A 625 39.78 -22.69 -25.50
C PRO A 625 41.12 -22.93 -26.20
N ASP A 626 42.22 -22.81 -25.44
CA ASP A 626 43.58 -23.00 -25.93
C ASP A 626 43.80 -24.47 -26.39
N PRO A 627 44.13 -24.72 -27.67
CA PRO A 627 44.41 -26.04 -28.19
C PRO A 627 45.52 -26.79 -27.44
N ASP A 628 46.48 -26.09 -26.86
CA ASP A 628 47.58 -26.68 -26.09
C ASP A 628 47.12 -27.17 -24.70
N LEU A 629 46.02 -26.61 -24.18
CA LEU A 629 45.44 -26.99 -22.88
C LEU A 629 44.37 -28.08 -23.00
N VAL A 630 43.49 -27.99 -24.01
CA VAL A 630 42.32 -28.90 -24.14
C VAL A 630 42.46 -29.94 -25.25
N GLY A 631 43.51 -29.83 -26.08
CA GLY A 631 43.75 -30.66 -27.26
C GLY A 631 43.07 -30.14 -28.53
N ASN A 632 43.77 -30.26 -29.66
CA ASN A 632 43.36 -29.71 -30.97
C ASN A 632 41.93 -30.09 -31.38
N GLU A 633 41.51 -31.33 -31.14
CA GLU A 633 40.19 -31.80 -31.57
C GLU A 633 39.05 -31.20 -30.72
N VAL A 634 39.29 -31.01 -29.42
CA VAL A 634 38.31 -30.38 -28.52
C VAL A 634 38.20 -28.89 -28.82
N ALA A 635 39.33 -28.21 -29.01
CA ALA A 635 39.36 -26.80 -29.38
C ALA A 635 38.66 -26.56 -30.73
N ARG A 636 38.92 -27.40 -31.74
CA ARG A 636 38.25 -27.36 -33.05
C ARG A 636 36.74 -27.56 -32.93
N ARG A 637 36.29 -28.52 -32.12
CA ARG A 637 34.87 -28.79 -31.89
C ARG A 637 34.17 -27.62 -31.21
N GLN A 638 34.78 -27.03 -30.18
CA GLN A 638 34.21 -25.87 -29.49
C GLN A 638 34.17 -24.64 -30.39
N ARG A 639 35.22 -24.39 -31.17
CA ARG A 639 35.21 -23.35 -32.19
C ARG A 639 34.06 -23.55 -33.18
N GLN A 640 33.86 -24.76 -33.68
CA GLN A 640 32.75 -25.04 -34.59
C GLN A 640 31.39 -24.80 -33.93
N ALA A 641 31.23 -25.20 -32.66
CA ALA A 641 29.98 -24.97 -31.93
C ALA A 641 29.66 -23.47 -31.78
N GLU A 642 30.67 -22.64 -31.52
CA GLU A 642 30.52 -21.17 -31.46
C GLU A 642 30.16 -20.57 -32.83
N VAL A 643 30.85 -20.99 -33.90
CA VAL A 643 30.50 -20.57 -35.27
C VAL A 643 29.06 -20.97 -35.60
N ASP A 644 28.65 -22.20 -35.32
CA ASP A 644 27.30 -22.67 -35.59
C ASP A 644 26.25 -21.89 -34.77
N PHE A 645 26.56 -21.53 -33.52
CA PHE A 645 25.67 -20.75 -32.65
C PHE A 645 25.48 -19.34 -33.17
N ILE A 646 26.57 -18.64 -33.47
CA ILE A 646 26.54 -17.26 -33.99
C ILE A 646 25.86 -17.23 -35.36
N GLY A 647 26.18 -18.20 -36.24
CA GLY A 647 25.55 -18.32 -37.55
C GLY A 647 24.03 -18.51 -37.48
N ARG A 648 23.54 -19.32 -36.53
CA ARG A 648 22.10 -19.46 -36.26
C ARG A 648 21.47 -18.14 -35.79
N CYS A 649 22.12 -17.45 -34.85
CA CYS A 649 21.61 -16.17 -34.33
C CYS A 649 21.51 -15.10 -35.44
N LEU A 650 22.55 -14.97 -36.27
CA LEU A 650 22.52 -14.09 -37.45
C LEU A 650 21.39 -14.47 -38.40
N GLY A 651 21.16 -15.77 -38.59
CA GLY A 651 20.09 -16.31 -39.43
C GLY A 651 18.70 -15.95 -38.89
N ASP A 652 18.46 -16.11 -37.59
CA ASP A 652 17.18 -15.76 -36.96
C ASP A 652 16.89 -14.25 -37.06
N CYS A 653 17.91 -13.41 -36.85
CA CYS A 653 17.82 -11.96 -37.04
C CYS A 653 17.50 -11.58 -38.49
N ALA A 654 18.25 -12.13 -39.46
CA ALA A 654 18.05 -11.85 -40.88
C ALA A 654 16.69 -12.36 -41.39
N ALA A 655 16.22 -13.50 -40.87
CA ALA A 655 14.92 -14.07 -41.22
C ALA A 655 13.78 -13.15 -40.80
N LEU A 656 13.82 -12.55 -39.60
CA LEU A 656 12.77 -11.64 -39.13
C LEU A 656 12.60 -10.42 -40.03
N LEU A 657 13.70 -9.86 -40.54
CA LEU A 657 13.66 -8.73 -41.49
C LEU A 657 13.03 -9.09 -42.84
N GLY A 658 13.03 -10.38 -43.21
CA GLY A 658 12.41 -10.88 -44.43
C GLY A 658 10.91 -11.23 -44.30
N VAL A 659 10.36 -11.23 -43.08
CA VAL A 659 8.94 -11.51 -42.82
C VAL A 659 8.13 -10.21 -42.91
N GLY A 660 6.92 -10.29 -43.50
CA GLY A 660 6.00 -9.14 -43.66
C GLY A 660 5.49 -8.53 -42.35
N ASP A 661 4.45 -7.69 -42.43
CA ASP A 661 4.00 -6.81 -41.34
C ASP A 661 3.48 -7.51 -40.07
N ALA A 662 3.24 -8.83 -40.10
CA ALA A 662 2.74 -9.59 -38.95
C ALA A 662 3.54 -10.90 -38.73
N PRO A 663 4.80 -10.81 -38.23
CA PRO A 663 5.57 -12.00 -37.89
C PRO A 663 4.98 -12.72 -36.66
N ALA A 664 5.13 -14.04 -36.62
CA ALA A 664 4.70 -14.85 -35.48
C ALA A 664 5.48 -14.47 -34.21
N ALA A 665 4.82 -14.49 -33.05
CA ALA A 665 5.44 -14.12 -31.76
C ALA A 665 6.71 -14.94 -31.45
N GLU A 666 6.73 -16.24 -31.80
CA GLU A 666 7.91 -17.10 -31.65
C GLU A 666 9.10 -16.66 -32.51
N ALA A 667 8.85 -16.10 -33.70
CA ALA A 667 9.91 -15.59 -34.57
C ALA A 667 10.50 -14.29 -34.02
N ILE A 668 9.64 -13.41 -33.48
CA ILE A 668 10.07 -12.16 -32.83
C ILE A 668 10.92 -12.50 -31.59
N GLY A 669 10.45 -13.42 -30.75
CA GLY A 669 11.16 -13.84 -29.54
C GLY A 669 12.54 -14.43 -29.84
N ARG A 670 12.63 -15.37 -30.80
CA ARG A 670 13.92 -15.96 -31.21
C ARG A 670 14.89 -14.91 -31.74
N ALA A 671 14.43 -14.01 -32.60
CA ALA A 671 15.27 -12.98 -33.17
C ALA A 671 15.71 -11.92 -32.13
N HIS A 672 14.86 -11.61 -31.15
CA HIS A 672 15.22 -10.74 -30.03
C HIS A 672 16.34 -11.35 -29.17
N SER A 673 16.17 -12.60 -28.71
CA SER A 673 17.20 -13.28 -27.91
C SER A 673 18.50 -13.52 -28.70
N ALA A 674 18.39 -13.75 -30.02
CA ALA A 674 19.53 -13.83 -30.91
C ALA A 674 20.27 -12.49 -31.00
N LEU A 675 19.55 -11.37 -31.15
CA LEU A 675 20.13 -10.03 -31.17
C LEU A 675 20.87 -9.72 -29.87
N GLU A 676 20.23 -9.91 -28.70
CA GLU A 676 20.85 -9.69 -27.39
C GLU A 676 22.12 -10.52 -27.22
N SER A 677 22.09 -11.79 -27.64
CA SER A 677 23.25 -12.66 -27.61
C SER A 677 24.40 -12.14 -28.49
N LEU A 678 24.10 -11.63 -29.68
CA LEU A 678 25.11 -11.09 -30.59
C LEU A 678 25.67 -9.75 -30.10
N GLU A 679 24.83 -8.89 -29.53
CA GLU A 679 25.21 -7.59 -28.97
C GLU A 679 26.09 -7.73 -27.72
N ALA A 680 25.76 -8.66 -26.83
CA ALA A 680 26.57 -8.95 -25.64
C ALA A 680 28.00 -9.41 -25.96
N ARG A 681 28.25 -9.85 -27.20
CA ARG A 681 29.57 -10.31 -27.68
C ARG A 681 30.33 -9.22 -28.46
N LEU A 682 29.72 -8.07 -28.73
CA LEU A 682 30.34 -7.01 -29.52
C LEU A 682 31.60 -6.47 -28.85
N ARG A 683 32.60 -6.17 -29.68
CA ARG A 683 33.78 -5.42 -29.29
C ARG A 683 33.51 -3.93 -29.12
#